data_AF-A0A2K8T351-F1
#
_entry.id   AF-A0A2K8T351-F1
#
_cell.length_a   1.000
_cell.length_b   1.000
_cell.length_c   1.000
_cell.angle_alpha   90.00
_cell.angle_beta   90.00
_cell.angle_gamma   90.00
#
_symmetry.space_group_name_H-M   'P 1'
#
loop_
_entity.id
_entity.type
_entity.pdbx_description
1 polymer ?
#
loop_
_entity_poly.entity_id
_entity_poly.type
_entity_poly.pdbx_seq_one_letter_code
_entity_poly.pdbx_strand_id
1 'polypeptide(L)'
;MTDLADAEQLREQAKQAVDRFVRRFDESYRLLAYHAALPLVLTPELVNYLRNEFLRGEQVPWVAEIDLLLSDLCSQVGYELYAMNTHVREYLLGQMQQDPRFGKQRMQEVAQVLYSYVSYLSRLNPGRRQQEIEAQRWAAMVYLGDEQCKKAAREIAQRLIETSSGINSEILSESGIRAELARLARITEELSPQLQQEPTLLEFARLVQQVLRTSQEVTAAERSSSSDRYKLLLEELARTLISSTERVANLEAFPAIQTFEFKVATITIQDNEIEPFNLQSNIANIYTQNHPSINKKLFVGYYESWCAKDRERFCEPWNTTNPNDLQLARIAPYVNMVIVSFMKPNATYQKNSYEIRENTGLEFNATGQAVKGAIQLLRNRGTKVLVSVGGFNYSKDGYFERLNPQAIADVVEDFGFDGVDICFEPHSQWSQPPGKTKCERGSDGKIMCNTDILYRQIVTQVRETLPTDKILSVSAWSTGAYGEGKWQNSQPEGPLTGLSLNLLRSPEAKYIDQLNVMSYEAGSIYNPKEALAAYQNYFNGTIVMGIQVPPEGWPPEESKRNVYTIEKVRDLTQEVINRNADGMMLWTLQSGQGREATENNPNAAMISQEICRTLALGNCEQPLFQNYLFRIHTESDTANYEL
;
A
#
# COMPACT_ATOMS: atom_id res chain seq x y z
N MET A 1 21.39 -30.44 -21.92
CA MET A 1 22.42 -29.65 -22.63
C MET A 1 22.14 -28.15 -22.62
N THR A 2 20.89 -27.72 -22.44
CA THR A 2 20.48 -26.31 -22.28
C THR A 2 20.78 -25.71 -20.90
N ASP A 3 20.70 -26.47 -19.82
CA ASP A 3 20.89 -25.99 -18.42
C ASP A 3 22.33 -25.53 -18.09
N LEU A 4 23.34 -26.21 -18.63
CA LEU A 4 24.75 -25.91 -18.34
C LEU A 4 25.25 -24.65 -19.06
N ALA A 5 24.73 -24.38 -20.26
CA ALA A 5 25.06 -23.19 -21.04
C ALA A 5 24.49 -21.92 -20.39
N ASP A 6 23.31 -22.02 -19.78
CA ASP A 6 22.65 -20.91 -19.08
C ASP A 6 23.37 -20.57 -17.76
N ALA A 7 23.80 -21.59 -17.00
CA ALA A 7 24.56 -21.40 -15.75
C ALA A 7 25.93 -20.75 -15.98
N GLU A 8 26.65 -21.13 -17.04
CA GLU A 8 27.94 -20.52 -17.40
C GLU A 8 27.78 -19.06 -17.84
N GLN A 9 26.71 -18.77 -18.59
CA GLN A 9 26.35 -17.42 -19.00
C GLN A 9 26.00 -16.52 -17.80
N LEU A 10 25.19 -17.01 -16.85
CA LEU A 10 24.82 -16.27 -15.64
C LEU A 10 26.03 -15.97 -14.75
N ARG A 11 26.98 -16.91 -14.65
CA ARG A 11 28.23 -16.72 -13.90
C ARG A 11 29.13 -15.66 -14.53
N GLU A 12 29.25 -15.64 -15.85
CA GLU A 12 30.06 -14.63 -16.55
C GLU A 12 29.39 -13.24 -16.46
N GLN A 13 28.05 -13.17 -16.51
CA GLN A 13 27.32 -11.92 -16.28
C GLN A 13 27.55 -11.36 -14.87
N ALA A 14 27.48 -12.22 -13.84
CA ALA A 14 27.75 -11.84 -12.45
C ALA A 14 29.19 -11.30 -12.28
N LYS A 15 30.17 -12.00 -12.85
CA LYS A 15 31.57 -11.53 -12.87
C LYS A 15 31.71 -10.16 -13.53
N GLN A 16 31.11 -9.98 -14.71
CA GLN A 16 31.15 -8.70 -15.41
C GLN A 16 30.48 -7.58 -14.63
N ALA A 17 29.38 -7.85 -13.93
CA ALA A 17 28.71 -6.86 -13.07
C ALA A 17 29.64 -6.40 -11.94
N VAL A 18 30.28 -7.33 -11.24
CA VAL A 18 31.25 -7.03 -10.18
C VAL A 18 32.45 -6.27 -10.72
N ASP A 19 33.02 -6.70 -11.86
CA ASP A 19 34.19 -6.03 -12.44
C ASP A 19 33.87 -4.62 -12.93
N ARG A 20 32.66 -4.38 -13.48
CA ARG A 20 32.19 -3.03 -13.80
C ARG A 20 32.07 -2.15 -12.56
N PHE A 21 31.49 -2.70 -11.49
CA PHE A 21 31.34 -2.00 -10.22
C PHE A 21 32.71 -1.61 -9.63
N VAL A 22 33.64 -2.56 -9.53
CA VAL A 22 35.00 -2.33 -9.01
C VAL A 22 35.78 -1.35 -9.89
N ARG A 23 35.67 -1.46 -11.21
CA ARG A 23 36.34 -0.54 -12.15
C ARG A 23 35.82 0.90 -12.07
N ARG A 24 34.54 1.09 -11.74
CA ARG A 24 33.94 2.42 -11.57
C ARG A 24 34.54 3.16 -10.35
N PHE A 25 34.95 2.41 -9.34
CA PHE A 25 35.51 2.94 -8.11
C PHE A 25 36.97 2.49 -7.99
N ASP A 26 37.28 1.56 -7.10
CA ASP A 26 38.58 0.93 -6.97
C ASP A 26 38.49 -0.46 -6.32
N GLU A 27 39.63 -1.15 -6.18
CA GLU A 27 39.69 -2.52 -5.66
C GLU A 27 39.20 -2.67 -4.21
N SER A 28 39.22 -1.60 -3.40
CA SER A 28 38.73 -1.63 -2.02
C SER A 28 37.21 -1.91 -1.95
N TYR A 29 36.46 -1.53 -2.98
CA TYR A 29 35.03 -1.79 -3.10
C TYR A 29 34.72 -3.29 -3.28
N ARG A 30 35.64 -4.05 -3.89
CA ARG A 30 35.52 -5.51 -3.99
C ARG A 30 35.55 -6.15 -2.60
N LEU A 31 36.37 -5.62 -1.70
CA LEU A 31 36.50 -6.12 -0.33
C LEU A 31 35.18 -5.93 0.44
N LEU A 32 34.53 -4.76 0.31
CA LEU A 32 33.22 -4.53 0.92
C LEU A 32 32.15 -5.46 0.33
N ALA A 33 32.15 -5.63 -1.00
CA ALA A 33 31.22 -6.52 -1.68
C ALA A 33 31.35 -7.98 -1.21
N TYR A 34 32.57 -8.48 -0.97
CA TYR A 34 32.77 -9.81 -0.38
C TYR A 34 32.08 -9.97 0.98
N HIS A 35 32.26 -9.00 1.87
CA HIS A 35 31.71 -9.08 3.23
C HIS A 35 30.19 -8.90 3.24
N ALA A 36 29.66 -8.05 2.36
CA ALA A 36 28.24 -7.83 2.17
C ALA A 36 27.53 -8.98 1.43
N ALA A 37 28.27 -9.90 0.78
CA ALA A 37 27.67 -11.07 0.13
C ALA A 37 27.25 -12.17 1.14
N LEU A 38 27.80 -12.19 2.35
CA LEU A 38 27.40 -13.20 3.36
C LEU A 38 25.95 -13.02 3.83
N PRO A 39 25.55 -11.82 4.30
CA PRO A 39 24.14 -11.50 4.58
C PRO A 39 23.18 -11.85 3.43
N LEU A 40 22.00 -12.39 3.73
CA LEU A 40 20.93 -12.50 2.73
C LEU A 40 20.22 -11.16 2.52
N VAL A 41 20.07 -10.40 3.61
CA VAL A 41 19.52 -9.04 3.62
C VAL A 41 20.54 -8.06 4.22
N LEU A 42 20.68 -6.92 3.58
CA LEU A 42 21.59 -5.82 3.93
C LEU A 42 20.78 -4.60 4.38
N THR A 43 21.26 -3.93 5.42
CA THR A 43 20.83 -2.57 5.79
C THR A 43 22.02 -1.61 5.73
N PRO A 44 21.81 -0.30 5.58
CA PRO A 44 22.87 0.69 5.70
C PRO A 44 23.71 0.49 6.97
N GLU A 45 23.07 0.24 8.12
CA GLU A 45 23.75 0.00 9.39
C GLU A 45 24.58 -1.28 9.38
N LEU A 46 24.07 -2.36 8.78
CA LEU A 46 24.80 -3.61 8.70
C LEU A 46 26.02 -3.47 7.78
N VAL A 47 25.88 -2.82 6.62
CA VAL A 47 27.00 -2.58 5.70
C VAL A 47 28.05 -1.66 6.36
N ASN A 48 27.60 -0.62 7.06
CA ASN A 48 28.46 0.25 7.86
C ASN A 48 29.22 -0.53 8.94
N TYR A 49 28.52 -1.41 9.65
CA TYR A 49 29.12 -2.25 10.69
C TYR A 49 30.16 -3.22 10.10
N LEU A 50 29.85 -3.89 8.99
CA LEU A 50 30.78 -4.78 8.29
C LEU A 50 32.03 -4.06 7.82
N ARG A 51 31.90 -2.86 7.22
CA ARG A 51 33.06 -2.06 6.82
C ARG A 51 33.90 -1.66 8.03
N ASN A 52 33.26 -1.21 9.10
CA ASN A 52 33.95 -0.75 10.30
C ASN A 52 34.68 -1.88 11.03
N GLU A 53 34.08 -3.07 11.10
CA GLU A 53 34.66 -4.20 11.83
C GLU A 53 35.80 -4.85 11.06
N PHE A 54 35.64 -5.03 9.75
CA PHE A 54 36.55 -5.87 8.96
C PHE A 54 37.49 -5.08 8.03
N LEU A 55 37.15 -3.85 7.64
CA LEU A 55 37.78 -3.16 6.51
C LEU A 55 38.40 -1.80 6.87
N ARG A 56 38.47 -1.44 8.15
CA ARG A 56 39.11 -0.17 8.59
C ARG A 56 40.58 -0.04 8.16
N GLY A 57 41.32 -1.16 8.11
CA GLY A 57 42.72 -1.18 7.67
C GLY A 57 42.91 -1.15 6.15
N GLU A 58 41.84 -1.38 5.38
CA GLU A 58 41.88 -1.59 3.93
C GLU A 58 41.50 -0.33 3.13
N GLN A 59 41.45 0.83 3.79
CA GLN A 59 41.13 2.14 3.21
C GLN A 59 39.79 2.22 2.46
N VAL A 60 38.84 1.33 2.74
CA VAL A 60 37.50 1.36 2.13
C VAL A 60 36.77 2.64 2.56
N PRO A 61 36.39 3.52 1.62
CA PRO A 61 35.76 4.78 1.97
C PRO A 61 34.34 4.55 2.47
N TRP A 62 33.86 5.41 3.37
CA TRP A 62 32.51 5.28 3.93
C TRP A 62 31.41 5.40 2.86
N VAL A 63 31.66 6.13 1.78
CA VAL A 63 30.72 6.25 0.64
C VAL A 63 30.53 4.93 -0.11
N ALA A 64 31.48 3.99 -0.02
CA ALA A 64 31.37 2.67 -0.63
C ALA A 64 30.16 1.87 -0.12
N GLU A 65 29.69 2.17 1.10
CA GLU A 65 28.48 1.57 1.68
C GLU A 65 27.25 1.89 0.81
N ILE A 66 27.08 3.16 0.47
CA ILE A 66 25.95 3.67 -0.32
C ILE A 66 26.12 3.27 -1.78
N ASP A 67 27.34 3.40 -2.31
CA ASP A 67 27.64 3.02 -3.69
C ASP A 67 27.35 1.54 -3.95
N LEU A 68 27.66 0.65 -2.99
CA LEU A 68 27.34 -0.78 -3.09
C LEU A 68 25.83 -1.01 -3.05
N LEU A 69 25.13 -0.45 -2.06
CA LEU A 69 23.69 -0.67 -1.87
C LEU A 69 22.85 -0.16 -3.05
N LEU A 70 23.30 0.92 -3.70
CA LEU A 70 22.64 1.53 -4.85
C LEU A 70 23.22 1.09 -6.20
N SER A 71 24.13 0.11 -6.22
CA SER A 71 24.67 -0.47 -7.46
C SER A 71 23.78 -1.57 -8.03
N ASP A 72 24.02 -1.90 -9.29
CA ASP A 72 23.38 -3.04 -9.98
C ASP A 72 23.70 -4.41 -9.33
N LEU A 73 24.59 -4.46 -8.32
CA LEU A 73 24.87 -5.68 -7.54
C LEU A 73 23.77 -5.97 -6.52
N CYS A 74 23.03 -4.94 -6.11
CA CYS A 74 22.00 -5.01 -5.09
C CYS A 74 20.65 -4.56 -5.64
N SER A 75 19.57 -5.06 -5.04
CA SER A 75 18.22 -4.60 -5.29
C SER A 75 17.56 -4.24 -3.97
N GLN A 76 16.86 -3.11 -3.94
CA GLN A 76 16.09 -2.74 -2.77
C GLN A 76 14.90 -3.70 -2.63
N VAL A 77 14.82 -4.40 -1.50
CA VAL A 77 13.77 -5.38 -1.18
C VAL A 77 12.85 -4.89 -0.05
N GLY A 78 13.11 -3.72 0.52
CA GLY A 78 12.28 -3.05 1.51
C GLY A 78 12.87 -1.70 1.93
N TYR A 79 12.24 -1.01 2.89
CA TYR A 79 12.78 0.24 3.44
C TYR A 79 14.11 -0.03 4.13
N GLU A 80 15.18 0.59 3.61
CA GLU A 80 16.56 0.37 4.05
C GLU A 80 16.98 -1.11 4.06
N LEU A 81 16.33 -1.95 3.22
CA LEU A 81 16.65 -3.36 3.06
C LEU A 81 17.03 -3.64 1.62
N TYR A 82 18.19 -4.24 1.43
CA TYR A 82 18.75 -4.56 0.12
C TYR A 82 19.11 -6.04 0.08
N ALA A 83 18.92 -6.68 -1.06
CA ALA A 83 19.40 -8.03 -1.32
C ALA A 83 20.41 -7.99 -2.44
N MET A 84 21.55 -8.66 -2.26
CA MET A 84 22.50 -8.85 -3.34
C MET A 84 21.94 -9.84 -4.36
N ASN A 85 22.13 -9.57 -5.65
CA ASN A 85 21.70 -10.50 -6.70
C ASN A 85 22.31 -11.89 -6.48
N THR A 86 21.51 -12.95 -6.61
CA THR A 86 21.88 -14.35 -6.31
C THR A 86 23.20 -14.78 -6.95
N HIS A 87 23.38 -14.55 -8.26
CA HIS A 87 24.58 -14.97 -8.98
C HIS A 87 25.79 -14.09 -8.67
N VAL A 88 25.55 -12.80 -8.42
CA VAL A 88 26.60 -11.87 -7.94
C VAL A 88 27.09 -12.29 -6.57
N ARG A 89 26.17 -12.62 -5.66
CA ARG A 89 26.45 -13.11 -4.31
C ARG A 89 27.26 -14.40 -4.36
N GLU A 90 26.81 -15.38 -5.13
CA GLU A 90 27.53 -16.65 -5.32
C GLU A 90 28.95 -16.44 -5.85
N TYR A 91 29.10 -15.60 -6.88
CA TYR A 91 30.41 -15.27 -7.44
C TYR A 91 31.33 -14.61 -6.40
N LEU A 92 30.84 -13.62 -5.66
CA LEU A 92 31.61 -12.90 -4.63
C LEU A 92 32.03 -13.83 -3.47
N LEU A 93 31.13 -14.69 -2.99
CA LEU A 93 31.45 -15.67 -1.95
C LEU A 93 32.50 -16.69 -2.42
N GLY A 94 32.38 -17.17 -3.66
CA GLY A 94 33.36 -18.08 -4.25
C GLY A 94 34.74 -17.44 -4.39
N GLN A 95 34.80 -16.15 -4.77
CA GLN A 95 36.05 -15.40 -4.82
C GLN A 95 36.63 -15.12 -3.42
N MET A 96 35.81 -14.70 -2.45
CA MET A 96 36.25 -14.47 -1.07
C MET A 96 36.84 -15.73 -0.43
N GLN A 97 36.23 -16.89 -0.68
CA GLN A 97 36.71 -18.17 -0.18
C GLN A 97 38.09 -18.57 -0.75
N GLN A 98 38.38 -18.17 -1.99
CA GLN A 98 39.63 -18.45 -2.68
C GLN A 98 40.71 -17.38 -2.42
N ASP A 99 40.33 -16.23 -1.87
CA ASP A 99 41.26 -15.13 -1.57
C ASP A 99 42.20 -15.51 -0.40
N PRO A 100 43.53 -15.54 -0.61
CA PRO A 100 44.50 -15.90 0.43
C PRO A 100 44.48 -14.98 1.65
N ARG A 101 43.96 -13.75 1.54
CA ARG A 101 43.88 -12.75 2.62
C ARG A 101 42.71 -13.02 3.56
N PHE A 102 41.68 -13.71 3.08
CA PHE A 102 40.41 -13.86 3.80
C PHE A 102 40.07 -15.34 4.02
N GLY A 103 39.80 -16.05 2.92
CA GLY A 103 39.42 -17.45 2.93
C GLY A 103 38.25 -17.77 3.87
N LYS A 104 38.15 -19.05 4.25
CA LYS A 104 37.06 -19.55 5.12
C LYS A 104 37.05 -18.90 6.51
N GLN A 105 38.22 -18.54 7.05
CA GLN A 105 38.31 -17.97 8.39
C GLN A 105 37.61 -16.60 8.45
N ARG A 106 37.85 -15.71 7.49
CA ARG A 106 37.17 -14.41 7.47
C ARG A 106 35.67 -14.57 7.29
N MET A 107 35.22 -15.51 6.45
CA MET A 107 33.79 -15.80 6.27
C MET A 107 33.14 -16.23 7.60
N GLN A 108 33.83 -17.05 8.39
CA GLN A 108 33.38 -17.45 9.74
C GLN A 108 33.25 -16.25 10.69
N GLU A 109 34.22 -15.34 10.69
CA GLU A 109 34.19 -14.14 11.53
C GLU A 109 33.03 -13.21 11.16
N VAL A 110 32.80 -12.99 9.86
CA VAL A 110 31.65 -12.22 9.35
C VAL A 110 30.33 -12.89 9.74
N ALA A 111 30.24 -14.21 9.61
CA ALA A 111 29.07 -14.98 10.01
C ALA A 111 28.82 -14.89 11.53
N GLN A 112 29.87 -14.87 12.35
CA GLN A 112 29.74 -14.75 13.81
C GLN A 112 29.19 -13.39 14.21
N VAL A 113 29.67 -12.34 13.55
CA VAL A 113 29.12 -10.98 13.65
C VAL A 113 27.64 -10.97 13.26
N LEU A 114 27.30 -11.55 12.10
CA LEU A 114 25.93 -11.57 11.62
C LEU A 114 25.00 -12.33 12.58
N TYR A 115 25.44 -13.49 13.08
CA TYR A 115 24.68 -14.28 14.05
C TYR A 115 24.42 -13.50 15.35
N SER A 116 25.42 -12.76 15.83
CA SER A 116 25.32 -11.94 17.03
C SER A 116 24.39 -10.75 16.83
N TYR A 117 24.49 -10.08 15.67
CA TYR A 117 23.62 -8.97 15.27
C TYR A 117 22.15 -9.41 15.16
N VAL A 118 21.87 -10.53 14.49
CA VAL A 118 20.52 -11.08 14.36
C VAL A 118 19.95 -11.51 15.72
N SER A 119 20.78 -12.11 16.58
CA SER A 119 20.39 -12.48 17.95
C SER A 119 20.03 -11.26 18.81
N TYR A 120 20.76 -10.15 18.64
CA TYR A 120 20.44 -8.88 19.29
C TYR A 120 19.12 -8.29 18.78
N LEU A 121 18.92 -8.24 17.46
CA LEU A 121 17.67 -7.76 16.86
C LEU A 121 16.45 -8.56 17.31
N SER A 122 16.59 -9.89 17.40
CA SER A 122 15.51 -10.78 17.86
C SER A 122 15.09 -10.52 19.31
N ARG A 123 15.99 -10.00 20.16
CA ARG A 123 15.69 -9.69 21.57
C ARG A 123 15.02 -8.33 21.75
N LEU A 124 15.38 -7.36 20.93
CA LEU A 124 14.84 -6.00 21.02
C LEU A 124 13.39 -5.88 20.55
N ASN A 125 12.97 -6.70 19.57
CA ASN A 125 11.63 -6.64 18.98
C ASN A 125 11.06 -8.04 18.74
N PRO A 126 10.71 -8.80 19.80
CA PRO A 126 10.14 -10.13 19.65
C PRO A 126 8.85 -10.07 18.80
N GLY A 127 8.83 -10.78 17.67
CA GLY A 127 7.68 -10.89 16.75
C GLY A 127 7.68 -9.96 15.54
N ARG A 128 8.57 -8.95 15.44
CA ARG A 128 8.73 -8.12 14.23
C ARG A 128 9.77 -8.74 13.30
N ARG A 129 9.45 -8.96 12.03
CA ARG A 129 10.36 -9.52 11.00
C ARG A 129 10.94 -10.90 11.35
N GLN A 130 10.12 -11.76 11.97
CA GLN A 130 10.59 -13.05 12.48
C GLN A 130 11.11 -13.97 11.37
N GLN A 131 10.48 -13.95 10.19
CA GLN A 131 10.89 -14.74 9.03
C GLN A 131 12.21 -14.24 8.41
N GLU A 132 12.44 -12.92 8.35
CA GLU A 132 13.71 -12.36 7.86
C GLU A 132 14.84 -12.60 8.84
N ILE A 133 14.59 -12.42 10.15
CA ILE A 133 15.55 -12.72 11.23
C ILE A 133 15.93 -14.21 11.20
N GLU A 134 14.96 -15.10 11.00
CA GLU A 134 15.18 -16.54 10.88
C GLU A 134 16.05 -16.88 9.67
N ALA A 135 15.69 -16.36 8.48
CA ALA A 135 16.48 -16.58 7.25
C ALA A 135 17.92 -16.08 7.40
N GLN A 136 18.09 -14.88 7.97
CA GLN A 136 19.41 -14.29 8.20
C GLN A 136 20.22 -15.09 9.23
N ARG A 137 19.56 -15.67 10.24
CA ARG A 137 20.21 -16.55 11.23
C ARG A 137 20.74 -17.81 10.56
N TRP A 138 19.93 -18.47 9.74
CA TRP A 138 20.37 -19.66 9.01
C TRP A 138 21.51 -19.35 8.05
N ALA A 139 21.44 -18.21 7.35
CA ALA A 139 22.51 -17.75 6.48
C ALA A 139 23.84 -17.55 7.20
N ALA A 140 23.83 -17.10 8.47
CA ALA A 140 25.03 -17.04 9.29
C ALA A 140 25.49 -18.45 9.73
N MET A 141 24.56 -19.27 10.23
CA MET A 141 24.88 -20.59 10.81
C MET A 141 25.57 -21.54 9.84
N VAL A 142 25.24 -21.51 8.54
CA VAL A 142 25.87 -22.39 7.54
C VAL A 142 27.37 -22.12 7.36
N TYR A 143 27.88 -20.97 7.79
CA TYR A 143 29.31 -20.64 7.77
C TYR A 143 30.01 -20.88 9.11
N LEU A 144 29.30 -21.11 10.22
CA LEU A 144 29.85 -21.24 11.58
C LEU A 144 30.42 -22.63 11.93
N GLY A 145 30.68 -23.46 10.91
CA GLY A 145 31.22 -24.81 11.05
C GLY A 145 30.15 -25.90 11.00
N ASP A 146 30.61 -27.16 10.92
CA ASP A 146 29.79 -28.31 10.55
C ASP A 146 28.58 -28.51 11.49
N GLU A 147 28.76 -28.34 12.80
CA GLU A 147 27.66 -28.55 13.76
C GLU A 147 26.56 -27.48 13.64
N GLN A 148 26.92 -26.22 13.41
CA GLN A 148 25.93 -25.16 13.22
C GLN A 148 25.27 -25.24 11.84
N CYS A 149 26.01 -25.65 10.82
CA CYS A 149 25.47 -25.92 9.49
C CYS A 149 24.42 -27.05 9.55
N LYS A 150 24.75 -28.19 10.18
CA LYS A 150 23.80 -29.29 10.43
C LYS A 150 22.57 -28.82 11.22
N LYS A 151 22.77 -27.95 12.22
CA LYS A 151 21.66 -27.40 13.00
C LYS A 151 20.75 -26.52 12.14
N ALA A 152 21.31 -25.63 11.32
CA ALA A 152 20.53 -24.81 10.39
C ALA A 152 19.74 -25.69 9.41
N ALA A 153 20.39 -26.71 8.84
CA ALA A 153 19.74 -27.65 7.93
C ALA A 153 18.56 -28.39 8.60
N ARG A 154 18.73 -28.85 9.84
CA ARG A 154 17.63 -29.47 10.61
C ARG A 154 16.49 -28.50 10.87
N GLU A 155 16.79 -27.25 11.22
CA GLU A 155 15.76 -26.22 11.46
C GLU A 155 14.99 -25.88 10.18
N ILE A 156 15.67 -25.71 9.05
CA ILE A 156 15.03 -25.48 7.74
C ILE A 156 14.16 -26.68 7.34
N ALA A 157 14.70 -27.90 7.47
CA ALA A 157 13.97 -29.13 7.16
C ALA A 157 12.72 -29.28 8.03
N GLN A 158 12.85 -29.03 9.33
CA GLN A 158 11.73 -29.07 10.27
C GLN A 158 10.66 -28.04 9.91
N ARG A 159 11.06 -26.82 9.55
CA ARG A 159 10.13 -25.76 9.15
C ARG A 159 9.41 -26.07 7.83
N LEU A 160 10.12 -26.64 6.86
CA LEU A 160 9.51 -27.16 5.63
C LEU A 160 8.48 -28.24 5.95
N ILE A 161 8.83 -29.22 6.78
CA ILE A 161 7.96 -30.32 7.23
C ILE A 161 6.70 -29.80 7.93
N GLU A 162 6.85 -28.93 8.93
CA GLU A 162 5.73 -28.36 9.69
C GLU A 162 4.76 -27.57 8.80
N THR A 163 5.31 -26.84 7.83
CA THR A 163 4.53 -26.07 6.86
C THR A 163 3.81 -27.01 5.89
N SER A 164 4.44 -28.12 5.50
CA SER A 164 3.87 -29.11 4.59
C SER A 164 2.83 -30.06 5.20
N SER A 165 3.00 -30.46 6.47
CA SER A 165 2.09 -31.38 7.18
C SER A 165 0.90 -30.68 7.82
N GLY A 166 0.83 -29.35 7.74
CA GLY A 166 -0.20 -28.57 8.38
C GLY A 166 -0.23 -28.66 9.91
N ILE A 167 0.87 -29.05 10.54
CA ILE A 167 0.97 -29.10 12.02
C ILE A 167 0.88 -27.68 12.62
N ASN A 168 1.09 -26.65 11.78
CA ASN A 168 0.78 -25.23 12.07
C ASN A 168 -0.36 -24.66 11.17
N SER A 169 -1.16 -25.49 10.47
CA SER A 169 -2.10 -25.06 9.41
C SER A 169 -3.46 -24.54 9.88
N GLU A 170 -3.77 -24.54 11.17
CA GLU A 170 -5.01 -23.87 11.63
C GLU A 170 -4.96 -22.35 11.41
N ILE A 171 -3.78 -21.82 11.07
CA ILE A 171 -3.43 -20.40 11.01
C ILE A 171 -3.11 -19.94 9.56
N LEU A 172 -2.58 -20.79 8.68
CA LEU A 172 -2.19 -20.37 7.33
C LEU A 172 -3.22 -20.81 6.28
N SER A 173 -3.71 -19.87 5.47
CA SER A 173 -4.47 -20.20 4.26
C SER A 173 -3.62 -21.08 3.32
N GLU A 174 -4.26 -21.86 2.45
CA GLU A 174 -3.56 -22.69 1.45
C GLU A 174 -2.56 -21.87 0.61
N SER A 175 -2.89 -20.61 0.30
CA SER A 175 -1.99 -19.65 -0.35
C SER A 175 -0.80 -19.24 0.53
N GLY A 176 -0.98 -19.11 1.84
CA GLY A 176 0.09 -18.84 2.80
C GLY A 176 1.05 -20.02 2.97
N ILE A 177 0.52 -21.26 2.97
CA ILE A 177 1.33 -22.48 2.97
C ILE A 177 2.19 -22.55 1.71
N ARG A 178 1.61 -22.32 0.52
CA ARG A 178 2.36 -22.29 -0.75
C ARG A 178 3.46 -21.21 -0.74
N ALA A 179 3.15 -20.01 -0.27
CA ALA A 179 4.12 -18.90 -0.23
C ALA A 179 5.28 -19.18 0.74
N GLU A 180 4.99 -19.74 1.92
CA GLU A 180 6.03 -20.08 2.91
C GLU A 180 6.92 -21.24 2.43
N LEU A 181 6.33 -22.26 1.78
CA LEU A 181 7.09 -23.34 1.16
C LEU A 181 7.99 -22.82 0.03
N ALA A 182 7.50 -21.92 -0.82
CA ALA A 182 8.30 -21.29 -1.86
C ALA A 182 9.48 -20.49 -1.26
N ARG A 183 9.23 -19.73 -0.18
CA ARG A 183 10.25 -18.97 0.54
C ARG A 183 11.33 -19.88 1.11
N LEU A 184 10.95 -20.92 1.85
CA LEU A 184 11.88 -21.86 2.50
C LEU A 184 12.71 -22.64 1.48
N ALA A 185 12.09 -23.06 0.38
CA ALA A 185 12.81 -23.75 -0.68
C ALA A 185 13.82 -22.83 -1.38
N ARG A 186 13.45 -21.57 -1.64
CA ARG A 186 14.38 -20.57 -2.19
C ARG A 186 15.54 -20.27 -1.24
N ILE A 187 15.29 -20.14 0.07
CA ILE A 187 16.37 -19.96 1.06
C ILE A 187 17.32 -21.17 1.03
N THR A 188 16.78 -22.38 0.93
CA THR A 188 17.58 -23.61 0.87
C THR A 188 18.47 -23.63 -0.37
N GLU A 189 17.95 -23.16 -1.51
CA GLU A 189 18.69 -23.03 -2.77
C GLU A 189 19.82 -21.98 -2.67
N GLU A 190 19.54 -20.80 -2.10
CA GLU A 190 20.52 -19.72 -1.85
C GLU A 190 21.66 -20.11 -0.91
N LEU A 191 21.42 -21.13 -0.05
CA LEU A 191 22.40 -21.68 0.89
C LEU A 191 23.00 -23.00 0.40
N SER A 192 22.63 -23.46 -0.79
CA SER A 192 23.05 -24.75 -1.34
C SER A 192 24.57 -24.96 -1.42
N PRO A 193 25.43 -23.96 -1.68
CA PRO A 193 26.88 -24.18 -1.72
C PRO A 193 27.45 -24.60 -0.36
N GLN A 194 26.84 -24.16 0.75
CA GLN A 194 27.25 -24.53 2.11
C GLN A 194 26.52 -25.77 2.62
N LEU A 195 25.32 -26.06 2.09
CA LEU A 195 24.49 -27.21 2.46
C LEU A 195 24.79 -28.48 1.66
N GLN A 196 25.90 -28.55 0.91
CA GLN A 196 26.28 -29.74 0.13
C GLN A 196 26.42 -31.02 0.97
N GLN A 197 26.73 -30.89 2.27
CA GLN A 197 26.80 -32.01 3.22
C GLN A 197 25.42 -32.51 3.67
N GLU A 198 24.34 -31.82 3.29
CA GLU A 198 22.95 -32.11 3.63
C GLU A 198 22.13 -32.36 2.34
N PRO A 199 22.54 -33.34 1.50
CA PRO A 199 21.96 -33.55 0.17
C PRO A 199 20.46 -33.85 0.22
N THR A 200 19.98 -34.46 1.30
CA THR A 200 18.56 -34.78 1.49
C THR A 200 17.69 -33.53 1.67
N LEU A 201 18.20 -32.48 2.31
CA LEU A 201 17.47 -31.21 2.43
C LEU A 201 17.40 -30.50 1.07
N LEU A 202 18.50 -30.50 0.32
CA LEU A 202 18.55 -29.90 -1.03
C LEU A 202 17.59 -30.61 -1.99
N GLU A 203 17.57 -31.94 -1.96
CA GLU A 203 16.62 -32.75 -2.72
C GLU A 203 15.17 -32.45 -2.32
N PHE A 204 14.90 -32.34 -1.02
CA PHE A 204 13.56 -32.03 -0.52
C PHE A 204 13.07 -30.64 -0.96
N ALA A 205 13.91 -29.61 -0.85
CA ALA A 205 13.57 -28.26 -1.31
C ALA A 205 13.30 -28.21 -2.82
N ARG A 206 14.09 -28.92 -3.63
CA ARG A 206 13.88 -29.04 -5.08
C ARG A 206 12.52 -29.68 -5.41
N LEU A 207 12.18 -30.76 -4.70
CA LEU A 207 10.89 -31.45 -4.86
C LEU A 207 9.72 -30.56 -4.45
N VAL A 208 9.85 -29.78 -3.38
CA VAL A 208 8.85 -28.78 -2.97
C VAL A 208 8.63 -27.72 -4.07
N GLN A 209 9.70 -27.14 -4.64
CA GLN A 209 9.55 -26.20 -5.76
C GLN A 209 8.87 -26.83 -6.98
N GLN A 210 9.20 -28.08 -7.31
CA GLN A 210 8.59 -28.80 -8.44
C GLN A 210 7.09 -29.00 -8.24
N VAL A 211 6.66 -29.40 -7.03
CA VAL A 211 5.24 -29.56 -6.67
C VAL A 211 4.51 -28.21 -6.72
N LEU A 212 5.15 -27.12 -6.29
CA LEU A 212 4.57 -25.77 -6.34
C LEU A 212 4.39 -25.24 -7.78
N ARG A 213 5.29 -25.62 -8.70
CA ARG A 213 5.28 -25.16 -10.10
C ARG A 213 4.30 -25.93 -10.99
N THR A 214 4.21 -27.25 -10.83
CA THR A 214 3.34 -28.10 -11.66
C THR A 214 2.73 -29.23 -10.83
N SER A 215 1.49 -29.08 -10.37
CA SER A 215 0.82 -30.02 -9.45
C SER A 215 0.60 -31.43 -10.04
N GLN A 216 0.65 -31.58 -11.37
CA GLN A 216 0.37 -32.84 -12.07
C GLN A 216 1.61 -33.57 -12.63
N GLU A 217 2.82 -33.01 -12.58
CA GLU A 217 4.00 -33.57 -13.28
C GLU A 217 5.06 -34.26 -12.39
N VAL A 218 4.83 -34.45 -11.09
CA VAL A 218 5.77 -35.30 -10.32
C VAL A 218 5.49 -36.75 -10.69
N THR A 219 6.32 -37.34 -11.55
CA THR A 219 6.12 -38.73 -12.01
C THR A 219 6.30 -39.73 -10.86
N ALA A 220 5.55 -40.84 -10.88
CA ALA A 220 5.62 -41.90 -9.87
C ALA A 220 7.04 -42.48 -9.68
N ALA A 221 7.92 -42.33 -10.68
CA ALA A 221 9.32 -42.76 -10.65
C ALA A 221 10.24 -41.82 -9.86
N GLU A 222 10.01 -40.51 -9.87
CA GLU A 222 10.79 -39.53 -9.08
C GLU A 222 10.40 -39.62 -7.59
N ARG A 223 9.13 -39.94 -7.30
CA ARG A 223 8.59 -40.21 -5.95
C ARG A 223 9.21 -41.44 -5.28
N SER A 224 9.80 -42.36 -6.04
CA SER A 224 10.40 -43.60 -5.51
C SER A 224 11.89 -43.50 -5.14
N SER A 225 12.56 -42.39 -5.44
CA SER A 225 14.01 -42.22 -5.21
C SER A 225 14.39 -41.47 -3.93
N SER A 226 13.43 -40.83 -3.26
CA SER A 226 13.63 -40.07 -2.03
C SER A 226 13.54 -40.95 -0.78
N SER A 227 14.21 -40.56 0.30
CA SER A 227 14.12 -41.23 1.61
C SER A 227 12.66 -41.40 2.05
N ASP A 228 12.30 -42.58 2.57
CA ASP A 228 10.93 -42.97 2.99
C ASP A 228 10.21 -41.89 3.83
N ARG A 229 10.95 -41.08 4.59
CA ARG A 229 10.43 -39.99 5.43
C ARG A 229 9.84 -38.81 4.64
N TYR A 230 10.43 -38.43 3.51
CA TYR A 230 9.99 -37.27 2.70
C TYR A 230 8.95 -37.63 1.66
N LYS A 231 8.88 -38.92 1.29
CA LYS A 231 7.94 -39.45 0.31
C LYS A 231 6.47 -39.33 0.75
N LEU A 232 6.16 -39.77 1.97
CA LEU A 232 4.82 -39.65 2.58
C LEU A 232 4.36 -38.19 2.65
N LEU A 233 5.28 -37.30 3.02
CA LEU A 233 5.06 -35.86 3.16
C LEU A 233 4.77 -35.17 1.82
N LEU A 234 5.51 -35.51 0.76
CA LEU A 234 5.29 -35.00 -0.59
C LEU A 234 3.98 -35.51 -1.21
N GLU A 235 3.59 -36.75 -0.91
CA GLU A 235 2.29 -37.30 -1.33
C GLU A 235 1.12 -36.61 -0.62
N GLU A 236 1.25 -36.31 0.68
CA GLU A 236 0.27 -35.57 1.44
C GLU A 236 0.17 -34.10 0.98
N LEU A 237 1.30 -33.47 0.68
CA LEU A 237 1.35 -32.13 0.09
C LEU A 237 0.66 -32.09 -1.28
N ALA A 238 1.00 -33.02 -2.17
CA ALA A 238 0.39 -33.11 -3.50
C ALA A 238 -1.12 -33.36 -3.41
N ARG A 239 -1.57 -34.25 -2.51
CA ARG A 239 -3.01 -34.49 -2.25
C ARG A 239 -3.73 -33.23 -1.76
N THR A 240 -3.13 -32.51 -0.82
CA THR A 240 -3.69 -31.26 -0.26
C THR A 240 -3.83 -30.19 -1.33
N LEU A 241 -2.84 -30.07 -2.22
CA LEU A 241 -2.80 -29.10 -3.31
C LEU A 241 -3.66 -29.48 -4.54
N ILE A 242 -4.08 -30.76 -4.66
CA ILE A 242 -4.97 -31.28 -5.72
C ILE A 242 -6.45 -31.23 -5.29
N SER A 243 -6.78 -31.51 -4.02
CA SER A 243 -8.20 -31.52 -3.57
C SER A 243 -8.91 -30.16 -3.65
N SER A 244 -8.15 -29.07 -3.80
CA SER A 244 -8.67 -27.71 -4.01
C SER A 244 -9.17 -27.46 -5.44
N THR A 245 -8.93 -28.37 -6.39
CA THR A 245 -9.61 -28.34 -7.71
C THR A 245 -11.01 -28.97 -7.71
N GLU A 246 -11.38 -29.76 -6.70
CA GLU A 246 -12.65 -30.51 -6.67
C GLU A 246 -13.70 -30.01 -5.68
N ARG A 247 -13.42 -29.02 -4.82
CA ARG A 247 -14.42 -28.48 -3.88
C ARG A 247 -15.11 -27.22 -4.40
N VAL A 248 -15.90 -27.38 -5.46
CA VAL A 248 -17.13 -26.60 -5.65
C VAL A 248 -18.30 -27.54 -5.34
N ALA A 249 -18.49 -27.85 -4.07
CA ALA A 249 -19.64 -28.64 -3.64
C ALA A 249 -20.88 -27.73 -3.59
N ASN A 250 -21.74 -27.89 -4.60
CA ASN A 250 -23.18 -27.62 -4.60
C ASN A 250 -23.66 -26.37 -3.84
N LEU A 251 -23.58 -25.21 -4.49
CA LEU A 251 -24.48 -24.10 -4.21
C LEU A 251 -25.76 -24.33 -5.03
N GLU A 252 -26.84 -24.76 -4.37
CA GLU A 252 -28.16 -24.78 -5.02
C GLU A 252 -28.49 -23.37 -5.52
N ALA A 253 -28.88 -23.28 -6.80
CA ALA A 253 -29.18 -22.09 -7.61
C ALA A 253 -28.09 -21.55 -8.56
N PHE A 254 -26.93 -22.20 -8.72
CA PHE A 254 -26.01 -21.92 -9.84
C PHE A 254 -26.02 -23.06 -10.89
N PRO A 255 -26.04 -22.76 -12.21
CA PRO A 255 -25.89 -23.80 -13.22
C PRO A 255 -24.48 -24.41 -13.16
N ALA A 256 -24.37 -25.70 -13.48
CA ALA A 256 -23.12 -26.45 -13.46
C ALA A 256 -22.04 -25.78 -14.34
N ILE A 257 -20.80 -25.76 -13.86
CA ILE A 257 -19.64 -25.31 -14.62
C ILE A 257 -19.52 -26.18 -15.87
N GLN A 258 -19.60 -25.58 -17.06
CA GLN A 258 -19.31 -26.24 -18.32
C GLN A 258 -17.90 -25.91 -18.77
N THR A 259 -17.11 -26.96 -19.01
CA THR A 259 -15.79 -26.85 -19.64
C THR A 259 -15.97 -26.80 -21.16
N PHE A 260 -15.40 -25.80 -21.81
CA PHE A 260 -15.39 -25.69 -23.27
C PHE A 260 -13.99 -25.99 -23.80
N GLU A 261 -13.89 -26.95 -24.71
CA GLU A 261 -12.73 -27.14 -25.57
C GLU A 261 -12.73 -26.01 -26.61
N PHE A 262 -11.69 -25.18 -26.62
CA PHE A 262 -11.46 -24.24 -27.72
C PHE A 262 -10.14 -24.58 -28.41
N LYS A 263 -10.15 -24.50 -29.74
CA LYS A 263 -8.93 -24.54 -30.54
C LYS A 263 -8.43 -23.11 -30.69
N VAL A 264 -7.22 -22.85 -30.23
CA VAL A 264 -6.52 -21.58 -30.51
C VAL A 264 -6.18 -21.57 -32.00
N ALA A 265 -6.73 -20.62 -32.74
CA ALA A 265 -6.29 -20.28 -34.09
C ALA A 265 -5.57 -18.92 -34.05
N THR A 266 -4.34 -18.88 -34.54
CA THR A 266 -3.61 -17.63 -34.71
C THR A 266 -4.16 -16.90 -35.94
N ILE A 267 -4.76 -15.74 -35.74
CA ILE A 267 -5.16 -14.85 -36.83
C ILE A 267 -4.10 -13.77 -36.97
N THR A 268 -3.46 -13.70 -38.13
CA THR A 268 -2.61 -12.56 -38.50
C THR A 268 -3.51 -11.52 -39.17
N ILE A 269 -3.77 -10.41 -38.49
CA ILE A 269 -4.60 -9.32 -39.01
C ILE A 269 -3.68 -8.40 -39.82
N GLN A 270 -3.96 -8.24 -41.12
CA GLN A 270 -3.42 -7.15 -41.92
C GLN A 270 -4.29 -5.92 -41.72
N ASP A 271 -3.63 -4.76 -41.55
CA ASP A 271 -4.24 -3.50 -41.19
C ASP A 271 -5.45 -3.10 -42.05
N ASN A 272 -6.38 -2.45 -41.35
CA ASN A 272 -7.56 -1.70 -41.77
C ASN A 272 -8.91 -2.45 -41.75
N GLU A 273 -9.81 -1.88 -40.94
CA GLU A 273 -11.24 -2.16 -40.75
C GLU A 273 -11.60 -3.22 -39.69
N ILE A 274 -11.69 -2.78 -38.43
CA ILE A 274 -12.51 -3.46 -37.42
C ILE A 274 -13.42 -2.44 -36.74
N GLU A 275 -14.73 -2.56 -37.01
CA GLU A 275 -15.81 -1.97 -36.22
C GLU A 275 -15.86 -2.61 -34.82
N PRO A 276 -16.03 -1.83 -33.73
CA PRO A 276 -15.96 -2.36 -32.38
C PRO A 276 -17.12 -3.31 -32.05
N PHE A 277 -16.76 -4.49 -31.53
CA PHE A 277 -17.68 -5.50 -31.03
C PHE A 277 -18.38 -5.02 -29.75
N ASN A 278 -19.69 -4.80 -29.81
CA ASN A 278 -20.49 -4.26 -28.72
C ASN A 278 -21.11 -5.39 -27.89
N LEU A 279 -20.60 -5.60 -26.68
CA LEU A 279 -21.08 -6.64 -25.76
C LEU A 279 -22.14 -6.02 -24.84
N GLN A 280 -23.41 -6.06 -25.25
CA GLN A 280 -24.53 -5.70 -24.36
C GLN A 280 -24.70 -6.78 -23.29
N SER A 281 -24.15 -6.55 -22.10
CA SER A 281 -24.45 -7.37 -20.93
C SER A 281 -25.79 -6.94 -20.32
N ASN A 282 -26.82 -7.74 -20.53
CA ASN A 282 -28.04 -7.72 -19.73
C ASN A 282 -27.73 -8.28 -18.32
N ILE A 283 -27.18 -7.45 -17.43
CA ILE A 283 -27.24 -7.68 -15.99
C ILE A 283 -28.06 -6.53 -15.39
N ALA A 284 -29.35 -6.54 -15.68
CA ALA A 284 -30.35 -5.81 -14.94
C ALA A 284 -31.36 -6.83 -14.42
N ASN A 285 -31.75 -6.69 -13.15
CA ASN A 285 -32.85 -7.38 -12.47
C ASN A 285 -32.54 -8.67 -11.71
N ILE A 286 -31.67 -8.59 -10.70
CA ILE A 286 -31.90 -9.33 -9.43
C ILE A 286 -31.46 -8.43 -8.27
N TYR A 287 -32.18 -7.32 -8.02
CA TYR A 287 -32.29 -6.64 -6.71
C TYR A 287 -33.33 -5.51 -6.86
N THR A 288 -34.60 -5.89 -7.09
CA THR A 288 -35.74 -4.98 -6.98
C THR A 288 -36.80 -5.66 -6.12
N GLN A 289 -36.55 -5.71 -4.82
CA GLN A 289 -37.65 -5.60 -3.87
C GLN A 289 -37.65 -4.16 -3.36
N ASN A 290 -38.70 -3.45 -3.79
CA ASN A 290 -39.02 -2.08 -3.43
C ASN A 290 -39.16 -1.93 -1.91
N HIS A 291 -38.08 -1.53 -1.25
CA HIS A 291 -38.18 -0.70 -0.05
C HIS A 291 -38.09 0.76 -0.50
N PRO A 292 -38.95 1.66 0.02
CA PRO A 292 -38.91 3.08 -0.33
C PRO A 292 -37.50 3.61 -0.10
N SER A 293 -36.97 4.31 -1.10
CA SER A 293 -35.59 4.79 -1.21
C SER A 293 -35.15 5.59 0.01
N ILE A 294 -34.46 4.93 0.94
CA ILE A 294 -33.64 5.60 1.94
C ILE A 294 -32.42 6.12 1.19
N ASN A 295 -32.25 7.44 1.07
CA ASN A 295 -31.01 8.03 0.58
C ASN A 295 -29.86 7.50 1.44
N LYS A 296 -29.01 6.63 0.88
CA LYS A 296 -27.89 6.03 1.60
C LYS A 296 -26.87 7.13 1.92
N LYS A 297 -26.66 7.42 3.21
CA LYS A 297 -25.69 8.41 3.66
C LYS A 297 -24.28 8.05 3.18
N LEU A 298 -23.47 9.07 2.92
CA LEU A 298 -22.08 8.94 2.52
C LEU A 298 -21.16 8.92 3.74
N PHE A 299 -20.15 8.06 3.69
CA PHE A 299 -18.97 8.20 4.53
C PHE A 299 -17.75 8.18 3.64
N VAL A 300 -17.13 9.36 3.53
CA VAL A 300 -15.99 9.65 2.68
C VAL A 300 -14.71 9.57 3.51
N GLY A 301 -13.74 8.78 3.06
CA GLY A 301 -12.43 8.70 3.70
C GLY A 301 -11.31 9.16 2.78
N TYR A 302 -10.52 10.13 3.21
CA TYR A 302 -9.28 10.47 2.50
C TYR A 302 -8.20 9.43 2.82
N TYR A 303 -7.61 8.85 1.78
CA TYR A 303 -6.55 7.87 1.85
C TYR A 303 -5.23 8.50 1.40
N GLU A 304 -4.25 8.57 2.29
CA GLU A 304 -2.90 9.05 1.99
C GLU A 304 -2.19 8.07 1.05
N SER A 305 -1.76 8.53 -0.14
CA SER A 305 -0.98 7.70 -1.08
C SER A 305 0.47 7.52 -0.64
N TRP A 306 0.93 8.28 0.36
CA TRP A 306 2.27 8.19 0.92
C TRP A 306 2.30 7.40 2.22
N CYS A 307 3.52 7.01 2.62
CA CYS A 307 3.81 6.44 3.92
C CYS A 307 4.27 7.53 4.91
N ALA A 308 3.45 7.88 5.90
CA ALA A 308 3.84 8.83 6.94
C ALA A 308 4.88 8.21 7.88
N LYS A 309 5.94 8.98 8.24
CA LYS A 309 7.08 8.51 9.05
C LYS A 309 6.67 7.97 10.42
N ASP A 310 5.65 8.56 11.04
CA ASP A 310 5.10 8.14 12.34
C ASP A 310 4.31 6.82 12.26
N ARG A 311 4.06 6.32 11.05
CA ARG A 311 3.19 5.16 10.77
C ARG A 311 3.79 4.14 9.80
N GLU A 312 5.12 4.11 9.67
CA GLU A 312 5.86 3.22 8.76
C GLU A 312 5.47 1.74 8.86
N ARG A 313 5.11 1.27 10.06
CA ARG A 313 4.65 -0.11 10.30
C ARG A 313 3.39 -0.49 9.51
N PHE A 314 2.58 0.49 9.12
CA PHE A 314 1.28 0.30 8.47
C PHE A 314 1.31 0.59 6.96
N CYS A 315 2.49 0.91 6.42
CA CYS A 315 2.63 1.30 5.03
C CYS A 315 2.53 0.11 4.08
N GLU A 316 2.15 0.42 2.85
CA GLU A 316 1.99 -0.59 1.81
C GLU A 316 3.34 -1.24 1.45
N PRO A 317 3.37 -2.55 1.17
CA PRO A 317 4.58 -3.25 0.76
C PRO A 317 5.19 -2.61 -0.48
N TRP A 318 6.52 -2.52 -0.50
CA TRP A 318 7.22 -1.91 -1.61
C TRP A 318 7.19 -2.79 -2.85
N ASN A 319 6.86 -2.16 -3.98
CA ASN A 319 6.79 -2.74 -5.31
C ASN A 319 5.91 -3.99 -5.43
N THR A 320 4.95 -4.19 -4.51
CA THR A 320 3.97 -5.27 -4.67
C THR A 320 3.15 -5.04 -5.93
N THR A 321 2.90 -6.13 -6.66
CA THR A 321 1.99 -6.20 -7.80
C THR A 321 0.61 -6.72 -7.40
N ASN A 322 0.45 -7.21 -6.16
CA ASN A 322 -0.81 -7.79 -5.68
C ASN A 322 -1.70 -6.71 -5.05
N PRO A 323 -2.89 -6.43 -5.63
CA PRO A 323 -3.86 -5.48 -5.08
C PRO A 323 -4.27 -5.71 -3.64
N ASN A 324 -4.30 -6.96 -3.17
CA ASN A 324 -4.79 -7.29 -1.83
C ASN A 324 -3.80 -6.92 -0.71
N ASP A 325 -2.52 -6.72 -1.07
CA ASP A 325 -1.49 -6.31 -0.13
C ASP A 325 -1.69 -4.83 0.29
N LEU A 326 -2.35 -4.05 -0.58
CA LEU A 326 -2.60 -2.64 -0.37
C LEU A 326 -3.62 -2.45 0.74
N GLN A 327 -3.32 -1.54 1.67
CA GLN A 327 -4.26 -1.13 2.70
C GLN A 327 -5.46 -0.42 2.04
N LEU A 328 -5.25 0.24 0.89
CA LEU A 328 -6.32 0.82 0.07
C LEU A 328 -7.44 -0.20 -0.23
N ALA A 329 -7.10 -1.42 -0.66
CA ALA A 329 -8.08 -2.47 -0.97
C ALA A 329 -8.85 -2.98 0.26
N ARG A 330 -8.30 -2.76 1.46
CA ARG A 330 -8.76 -3.34 2.73
C ARG A 330 -9.57 -2.37 3.59
N ILE A 331 -9.84 -1.16 3.10
CA ILE A 331 -10.73 -0.20 3.78
C ILE A 331 -12.07 -0.87 4.09
N ALA A 332 -12.70 -0.59 5.22
CA ALA A 332 -14.00 -1.18 5.57
C ALA A 332 -15.12 -0.75 4.60
N PRO A 333 -16.12 -1.61 4.32
CA PRO A 333 -17.20 -1.32 3.38
C PRO A 333 -18.19 -0.23 3.84
N TYR A 334 -18.17 0.15 5.13
CA TYR A 334 -18.92 1.32 5.58
C TYR A 334 -18.31 2.63 5.09
N VAL A 335 -17.03 2.65 4.71
CA VAL A 335 -16.44 3.74 3.94
C VAL A 335 -16.85 3.52 2.49
N ASN A 336 -17.93 4.18 2.09
CA ASN A 336 -18.56 3.97 0.79
C ASN A 336 -18.03 4.92 -0.30
N MET A 337 -17.15 5.86 0.06
CA MET A 337 -16.33 6.64 -0.87
C MET A 337 -14.92 6.84 -0.31
N VAL A 338 -13.91 6.65 -1.14
CA VAL A 338 -12.50 6.85 -0.81
C VAL A 338 -11.91 7.90 -1.73
N ILE A 339 -11.15 8.85 -1.18
CA ILE A 339 -10.46 9.89 -1.95
C ILE A 339 -8.96 9.71 -1.77
N VAL A 340 -8.27 9.30 -2.83
CA VAL A 340 -6.82 9.04 -2.82
C VAL A 340 -6.04 10.35 -2.95
N SER A 341 -5.13 10.61 -2.01
CA SER A 341 -4.45 11.90 -1.82
C SER A 341 -2.93 11.77 -2.01
N PHE A 342 -2.23 12.63 -2.74
CA PHE A 342 -2.70 13.68 -3.63
C PHE A 342 -2.00 13.58 -4.97
N MET A 343 -2.73 13.85 -6.05
CA MET A 343 -2.15 14.13 -7.36
C MET A 343 -1.74 15.61 -7.44
N LYS A 344 -0.60 15.88 -8.08
CA LYS A 344 -0.13 17.24 -8.38
C LYS A 344 -1.05 17.91 -9.41
N PRO A 345 -1.43 19.19 -9.25
CA PRO A 345 -2.22 19.90 -10.25
C PRO A 345 -1.55 19.96 -11.64
N ASN A 346 -0.23 20.16 -11.69
CA ASN A 346 0.53 20.23 -12.93
C ASN A 346 1.22 18.90 -13.30
N ALA A 347 0.66 17.78 -12.84
CA ALA A 347 1.21 16.45 -13.09
C ALA A 347 1.48 16.21 -14.58
N THR A 348 2.50 15.39 -14.86
CA THR A 348 2.69 14.82 -16.19
C THR A 348 2.51 13.31 -16.10
N TYR A 349 1.67 12.77 -16.96
CA TYR A 349 1.38 11.35 -17.02
C TYR A 349 1.20 10.93 -18.48
N GLN A 350 1.77 9.80 -18.86
CA GLN A 350 1.57 9.23 -20.19
C GLN A 350 0.45 8.19 -20.10
N LYS A 351 -0.63 8.38 -20.86
CA LYS A 351 -1.72 7.42 -20.94
C LYS A 351 -1.21 6.01 -21.29
N ASN A 352 -1.78 5.00 -20.63
CA ASN A 352 -1.41 3.59 -20.62
C ASN A 352 -0.03 3.24 -20.02
N SER A 353 0.71 4.19 -19.44
CA SER A 353 2.01 3.89 -18.81
C SER A 353 1.88 3.14 -17.48
N TYR A 354 0.81 3.42 -16.72
CA TYR A 354 0.66 2.98 -15.33
C TYR A 354 1.80 3.43 -14.40
N GLU A 355 2.59 4.42 -14.82
CA GLU A 355 3.66 5.00 -14.00
C GLU A 355 3.05 5.95 -12.97
N ILE A 356 2.73 5.40 -11.79
CA ILE A 356 2.01 6.15 -10.76
C ILE A 356 2.92 7.07 -9.94
N ARG A 357 4.22 6.83 -9.86
CA ARG A 357 5.11 7.57 -8.94
C ARG A 357 5.79 8.77 -9.59
N GLU A 358 6.17 8.62 -10.85
CA GLU A 358 6.93 9.64 -11.56
C GLU A 358 6.02 10.78 -11.97
N ASN A 359 6.28 11.98 -11.43
CA ASN A 359 5.65 13.24 -11.85
C ASN A 359 4.12 13.37 -11.68
N THR A 360 3.41 12.34 -11.18
CA THR A 360 1.98 12.43 -10.86
C THR A 360 1.74 13.12 -9.52
N GLY A 361 2.66 12.96 -8.56
CA GLY A 361 2.47 13.36 -7.16
C GLY A 361 1.86 12.30 -6.24
N LEU A 362 1.35 11.20 -6.79
CA LEU A 362 0.90 10.05 -6.01
C LEU A 362 2.11 9.21 -5.56
N GLU A 363 2.20 8.93 -4.26
CA GLU A 363 3.45 8.44 -3.64
C GLU A 363 3.36 6.97 -3.20
N PHE A 364 2.53 6.17 -3.89
CA PHE A 364 2.32 4.76 -3.54
C PHE A 364 3.62 3.95 -3.58
N ASN A 365 3.85 3.16 -2.54
CA ASN A 365 4.93 2.17 -2.50
C ASN A 365 4.69 0.97 -3.42
N ALA A 366 3.46 0.70 -3.85
CA ALA A 366 3.10 -0.41 -4.74
C ALA A 366 3.26 -0.04 -6.23
N THR A 367 3.16 -1.01 -7.15
CA THR A 367 3.16 -0.70 -8.59
C THR A 367 1.84 -0.04 -9.01
N GLY A 368 1.84 0.67 -10.13
CA GLY A 368 0.60 1.26 -10.66
C GLY A 368 -0.47 0.20 -10.98
N GLN A 369 -0.08 -1.00 -11.43
CA GLN A 369 -1.04 -2.09 -11.64
C GLN A 369 -1.69 -2.57 -10.33
N ALA A 370 -0.92 -2.63 -9.24
CA ALA A 370 -1.47 -3.02 -7.94
C ALA A 370 -2.46 -1.97 -7.42
N VAL A 371 -2.15 -0.68 -7.59
CA VAL A 371 -3.05 0.43 -7.22
C VAL A 371 -4.34 0.39 -8.05
N LYS A 372 -4.24 0.21 -9.37
CA LYS A 372 -5.42 0.00 -10.24
C LYS A 372 -6.26 -1.17 -9.77
N GLY A 373 -5.65 -2.30 -9.45
CA GLY A 373 -6.36 -3.46 -8.96
C GLY A 373 -7.03 -3.21 -7.60
N ALA A 374 -6.38 -2.46 -6.70
CA ALA A 374 -6.94 -2.12 -5.39
C ALA A 374 -8.16 -1.21 -5.52
N ILE A 375 -8.09 -0.23 -6.43
CA ILE A 375 -9.24 0.61 -6.80
C ILE A 375 -10.36 -0.27 -7.36
N GLN A 376 -10.06 -1.22 -8.25
CA GLN A 376 -11.07 -2.12 -8.79
C GLN A 376 -11.73 -3.00 -7.71
N LEU A 377 -10.97 -3.48 -6.72
CA LEU A 377 -11.51 -4.25 -5.59
C LEU A 377 -12.50 -3.41 -4.76
N LEU A 378 -12.17 -2.14 -4.50
CA LEU A 378 -13.07 -1.19 -3.84
C LEU A 378 -14.35 -0.94 -4.67
N ARG A 379 -14.21 -0.76 -5.97
CA ARG A 379 -15.34 -0.49 -6.86
C ARG A 379 -16.28 -1.69 -7.01
N ASN A 380 -15.74 -2.90 -7.09
CA ASN A 380 -16.53 -4.13 -7.20
C ASN A 380 -17.45 -4.37 -6.00
N ARG A 381 -17.11 -3.87 -4.82
CA ARG A 381 -17.96 -3.92 -3.60
C ARG A 381 -18.85 -2.69 -3.42
N GLY A 382 -18.87 -1.79 -4.40
CA GLY A 382 -19.72 -0.59 -4.41
C GLY A 382 -19.12 0.63 -3.69
N THR A 383 -17.83 0.62 -3.32
CA THR A 383 -17.13 1.81 -2.82
C THR A 383 -16.72 2.69 -4.02
N LYS A 384 -17.07 3.98 -4.00
CA LYS A 384 -16.58 4.94 -5.00
C LYS A 384 -15.15 5.35 -4.69
N VAL A 385 -14.31 5.52 -5.71
CA VAL A 385 -12.92 5.94 -5.50
C VAL A 385 -12.57 7.14 -6.37
N LEU A 386 -12.18 8.25 -5.75
CA LEU A 386 -11.76 9.47 -6.43
C LEU A 386 -10.26 9.70 -6.22
N VAL A 387 -9.65 10.50 -7.08
CA VAL A 387 -8.31 11.07 -6.85
C VAL A 387 -8.44 12.53 -6.44
N SER A 388 -7.78 12.94 -5.37
CA SER A 388 -7.71 14.35 -4.96
C SER A 388 -6.52 15.03 -5.64
N VAL A 389 -6.79 16.16 -6.29
CA VAL A 389 -5.80 17.00 -6.98
C VAL A 389 -5.55 18.24 -6.13
N GLY A 390 -4.33 18.39 -5.62
CA GLY A 390 -3.95 19.52 -4.76
C GLY A 390 -3.60 19.11 -3.34
N GLY A 391 -4.18 19.80 -2.37
CA GLY A 391 -3.75 19.75 -0.98
C GLY A 391 -2.71 20.82 -0.64
N PHE A 392 -2.55 21.08 0.65
CA PHE A 392 -1.68 22.13 1.18
C PHE A 392 -0.27 22.19 0.55
N ASN A 393 0.36 21.05 0.26
CA ASN A 393 1.71 21.01 -0.33
C ASN A 393 1.79 21.57 -1.76
N TYR A 394 0.68 21.59 -2.50
CA TYR A 394 0.59 22.13 -3.86
C TYR A 394 -0.09 23.50 -3.91
N SER A 395 -0.27 24.14 -2.76
CA SER A 395 -0.77 25.53 -2.65
C SER A 395 0.26 26.60 -3.01
N LYS A 396 1.54 26.21 -3.13
CA LYS A 396 2.69 27.08 -3.41
C LYS A 396 3.12 27.02 -4.87
N ASP A 397 4.10 27.84 -5.25
CA ASP A 397 4.88 27.71 -6.50
C ASP A 397 4.09 27.70 -7.82
N GLY A 398 2.82 28.10 -7.81
CA GLY A 398 1.99 28.23 -9.01
C GLY A 398 1.52 26.91 -9.63
N TYR A 399 1.35 25.85 -8.83
CA TYR A 399 0.94 24.53 -9.32
C TYR A 399 -0.41 24.56 -10.05
N PHE A 400 -1.40 25.25 -9.49
CA PHE A 400 -2.74 25.33 -10.07
C PHE A 400 -2.82 26.25 -11.29
N GLU A 401 -1.96 27.25 -11.39
CA GLU A 401 -1.81 28.12 -12.57
C GLU A 401 -1.24 27.35 -13.76
N ARG A 402 -0.57 26.22 -13.50
CA ARG A 402 -0.04 25.29 -14.51
C ARG A 402 -0.79 23.95 -14.50
N LEU A 403 -2.07 23.97 -14.13
CA LEU A 403 -2.93 22.78 -14.12
C LEU A 403 -2.81 22.01 -15.45
N ASN A 404 -2.67 20.70 -15.36
CA ASN A 404 -2.69 19.80 -16.51
C ASN A 404 -3.93 18.91 -16.45
N PRO A 405 -5.08 19.38 -16.95
CA PRO A 405 -6.34 18.64 -16.83
C PRO A 405 -6.34 17.34 -17.65
N GLN A 406 -5.57 17.26 -18.74
CA GLN A 406 -5.48 16.03 -19.54
C GLN A 406 -4.77 14.91 -18.77
N ALA A 407 -3.64 15.20 -18.11
CA ALA A 407 -2.97 14.20 -17.28
C ALA A 407 -3.87 13.69 -16.14
N ILE A 408 -4.68 14.58 -15.54
CA ILE A 408 -5.67 14.21 -14.53
C ILE A 408 -6.70 13.24 -15.12
N ALA A 409 -7.27 13.56 -16.29
CA ALA A 409 -8.23 12.68 -16.95
C ALA A 409 -7.63 11.32 -17.35
N ASP A 410 -6.40 11.30 -17.84
CA ASP A 410 -5.70 10.08 -18.22
C ASP A 410 -5.43 9.18 -17.00
N VAL A 411 -5.04 9.75 -15.85
CA VAL A 411 -4.91 9.00 -14.59
C VAL A 411 -6.26 8.46 -14.13
N VAL A 412 -7.34 9.27 -14.21
CA VAL A 412 -8.69 8.83 -13.86
C VAL A 412 -9.12 7.62 -14.69
N GLU A 413 -8.87 7.65 -16.00
CA GLU A 413 -9.23 6.58 -16.92
C GLU A 413 -8.40 5.32 -16.71
N ASP A 414 -7.07 5.43 -16.67
CA ASP A 414 -6.17 4.27 -16.62
C ASP A 414 -6.31 3.48 -15.32
N PHE A 415 -6.42 4.18 -14.19
CA PHE A 415 -6.55 3.57 -12.86
C PHE A 415 -8.00 3.24 -12.50
N GLY A 416 -8.97 3.72 -13.29
CA GLY A 416 -10.38 3.43 -13.09
C GLY A 416 -11.01 4.18 -11.93
N PHE A 417 -10.56 5.42 -11.64
CA PHE A 417 -11.22 6.28 -10.67
C PHE A 417 -12.65 6.65 -11.13
N ASP A 418 -13.54 6.82 -10.16
CA ASP A 418 -14.92 7.29 -10.35
C ASP A 418 -15.00 8.83 -10.45
N GLY A 419 -13.91 9.55 -10.20
CA GLY A 419 -13.91 11.01 -10.26
C GLY A 419 -12.68 11.69 -9.69
N VAL A 420 -12.78 13.01 -9.56
CA VAL A 420 -11.75 13.91 -9.04
C VAL A 420 -12.31 14.71 -7.87
N ASP A 421 -11.47 14.94 -6.87
CA ASP A 421 -11.67 15.94 -5.82
C ASP A 421 -10.69 17.09 -6.04
N ILE A 422 -11.16 18.32 -6.19
CA ILE A 422 -10.31 19.50 -6.27
C ILE A 422 -10.04 20.00 -4.86
N CYS A 423 -8.83 19.76 -4.37
CA CYS A 423 -8.37 20.25 -3.07
C CYS A 423 -7.56 21.54 -3.26
N PHE A 424 -8.26 22.62 -3.61
CA PHE A 424 -7.67 23.95 -3.81
C PHE A 424 -7.54 24.69 -2.48
N GLU A 425 -6.33 24.69 -1.92
CA GLU A 425 -6.01 25.29 -0.62
C GLU A 425 -5.06 26.50 -0.77
N PRO A 426 -5.50 27.63 -1.36
CA PRO A 426 -4.59 28.72 -1.70
C PRO A 426 -3.98 29.37 -0.47
N HIS A 427 -2.65 29.53 -0.50
CA HIS A 427 -1.88 30.01 0.63
C HIS A 427 -2.26 31.45 1.04
N SER A 428 -2.58 31.65 2.31
CA SER A 428 -3.01 32.95 2.83
C SER A 428 -1.89 33.66 3.60
N GLN A 429 -2.11 34.91 3.98
CA GLN A 429 -1.17 35.66 4.82
C GLN A 429 -0.86 35.02 6.19
N TRP A 430 -1.68 34.06 6.66
CA TRP A 430 -1.46 33.33 7.91
C TRP A 430 -0.75 31.99 7.72
N SER A 431 -0.65 31.51 6.48
CA SER A 431 0.07 30.28 6.15
C SER A 431 1.58 30.46 6.40
N GLN A 432 2.31 29.35 6.54
CA GLN A 432 3.76 29.36 6.68
C GLN A 432 4.40 28.51 5.57
N PRO A 433 5.15 29.13 4.63
CA PRO A 433 5.41 30.57 4.49
C PRO A 433 4.16 31.41 4.15
N PRO A 434 4.09 32.72 4.44
CA PRO A 434 2.91 33.53 4.11
C PRO A 434 2.61 33.54 2.60
N GLY A 435 1.35 33.30 2.27
CA GLY A 435 0.81 33.38 0.92
C GLY A 435 0.20 34.73 0.57
N LYS A 436 -0.31 34.84 -0.67
CA LYS A 436 -0.86 36.08 -1.23
C LYS A 436 -2.38 36.11 -1.29
N THR A 437 -3.06 35.03 -0.91
CA THR A 437 -4.50 34.94 -1.01
C THR A 437 -5.16 35.82 0.03
N LYS A 438 -6.08 36.66 -0.44
CA LYS A 438 -6.84 37.59 0.39
C LYS A 438 -8.28 37.60 -0.08
N CYS A 439 -9.19 37.36 0.86
CA CYS A 439 -10.63 37.53 0.67
C CYS A 439 -11.08 38.81 1.39
N GLU A 440 -11.87 39.63 0.71
CA GLU A 440 -12.38 40.89 1.23
C GLU A 440 -13.85 41.07 0.90
N ARG A 441 -14.56 41.80 1.76
CA ARG A 441 -15.95 42.19 1.50
C ARG A 441 -15.98 43.41 0.59
N GLY A 442 -16.60 43.27 -0.57
CA GLY A 442 -16.93 44.35 -1.48
C GLY A 442 -18.02 45.28 -0.94
N SER A 443 -18.21 46.42 -1.61
CA SER A 443 -19.24 47.41 -1.26
C SER A 443 -20.67 46.89 -1.40
N ASP A 444 -20.87 45.85 -2.20
CA ASP A 444 -22.14 45.12 -2.38
C ASP A 444 -22.39 44.07 -1.30
N GLY A 445 -21.49 43.98 -0.31
CA GLY A 445 -21.55 43.02 0.78
C GLY A 445 -21.12 41.61 0.39
N LYS A 446 -20.60 41.40 -0.83
CA LYS A 446 -20.10 40.10 -1.31
C LYS A 446 -18.62 39.92 -0.99
N ILE A 447 -18.24 38.72 -0.58
CA ILE A 447 -16.83 38.34 -0.46
C ILE A 447 -16.27 38.07 -1.85
N MET A 448 -15.11 38.67 -2.10
CA MET A 448 -14.29 38.50 -3.30
C MET A 448 -12.87 38.17 -2.87
N CYS A 449 -12.27 37.17 -3.49
CA CYS A 449 -10.88 36.81 -3.28
C CYS A 449 -10.06 37.04 -4.55
N ASN A 450 -8.79 37.40 -4.42
CA ASN A 450 -7.90 37.56 -5.58
C ASN A 450 -7.66 36.25 -6.37
N THR A 451 -8.05 35.10 -5.80
CA THR A 451 -7.96 33.77 -6.43
C THR A 451 -9.27 33.28 -7.06
N ASP A 452 -10.36 34.07 -7.01
CA ASP A 452 -11.69 33.63 -7.46
C ASP A 452 -11.73 33.17 -8.93
N ILE A 453 -11.06 33.93 -9.81
CA ILE A 453 -10.99 33.62 -11.24
C ILE A 453 -10.26 32.29 -11.45
N LEU A 454 -9.12 32.10 -10.77
CA LEU A 454 -8.34 30.87 -10.86
C LEU A 454 -9.16 29.68 -10.34
N TYR A 455 -9.85 29.82 -9.21
CA TYR A 455 -10.64 28.74 -8.63
C TYR A 455 -11.75 28.26 -9.59
N ARG A 456 -12.49 29.21 -10.20
CA ARG A 456 -13.51 28.90 -11.20
C ARG A 456 -12.91 28.27 -12.45
N GLN A 457 -11.75 28.76 -12.93
CA GLN A 457 -11.05 28.19 -14.07
C GLN A 457 -10.59 26.75 -13.83
N ILE A 458 -10.14 26.40 -12.63
CA ILE A 458 -9.75 25.03 -12.28
C ILE A 458 -10.96 24.11 -12.39
N VAL A 459 -12.09 24.49 -11.76
CA VAL A 459 -13.34 23.70 -11.80
C VAL A 459 -13.81 23.47 -13.24
N THR A 460 -13.82 24.53 -14.06
CA THR A 460 -14.21 24.43 -15.47
C THR A 460 -13.28 23.50 -16.25
N GLN A 461 -11.95 23.70 -16.17
CA GLN A 461 -10.98 22.91 -16.95
C GLN A 461 -11.03 21.42 -16.57
N VAL A 462 -11.14 21.11 -15.28
CA VAL A 462 -11.27 19.71 -14.83
C VAL A 462 -12.58 19.12 -15.32
N ARG A 463 -13.72 19.81 -15.16
CA ARG A 463 -15.02 19.30 -15.61
C ARG A 463 -15.08 19.07 -17.12
N GLU A 464 -14.54 19.99 -17.92
CA GLU A 464 -14.57 19.89 -19.38
C GLU A 464 -13.70 18.76 -19.93
N THR A 465 -12.68 18.34 -19.18
CA THR A 465 -11.76 17.28 -19.60
C THR A 465 -12.16 15.89 -19.09
N LEU A 466 -12.85 15.83 -17.94
CA LEU A 466 -13.34 14.57 -17.40
C LEU A 466 -14.54 14.02 -18.19
N PRO A 467 -14.65 12.68 -18.33
CA PRO A 467 -15.89 12.06 -18.83
C PRO A 467 -17.11 12.47 -18.01
N THR A 468 -18.26 12.61 -18.67
CA THR A 468 -19.48 13.19 -18.05
C THR A 468 -20.08 12.36 -16.94
N ASP A 469 -19.75 11.06 -16.86
CA ASP A 469 -20.18 10.14 -15.79
C ASP A 469 -19.30 10.23 -14.53
N LYS A 470 -18.19 10.98 -14.57
CA LYS A 470 -17.28 11.13 -13.43
C LYS A 470 -17.76 12.16 -12.43
N ILE A 471 -17.53 11.86 -11.16
CA ILE A 471 -17.81 12.75 -10.04
C ILE A 471 -16.75 13.86 -10.03
N LEU A 472 -17.18 15.12 -9.96
CA LEU A 472 -16.30 16.23 -9.58
C LEU A 472 -16.71 16.73 -8.20
N SER A 473 -15.83 16.55 -7.24
CA SER A 473 -15.98 17.08 -5.89
C SER A 473 -14.98 18.19 -5.61
N VAL A 474 -15.25 18.99 -4.59
CA VAL A 474 -14.39 20.09 -4.16
C VAL A 474 -14.22 20.03 -2.64
N SER A 475 -12.97 20.09 -2.16
CA SER A 475 -12.66 20.24 -0.74
C SER A 475 -12.91 21.69 -0.32
N ALA A 476 -14.02 21.95 0.35
CA ALA A 476 -14.46 23.30 0.69
C ALA A 476 -13.87 23.73 2.05
N TRP A 477 -13.30 24.94 2.10
CA TRP A 477 -12.61 25.48 3.27
C TRP A 477 -13.54 25.62 4.50
N SER A 478 -13.07 25.39 5.72
CA SER A 478 -13.87 25.46 6.96
C SER A 478 -14.79 26.71 7.03
N THR A 479 -14.20 27.89 6.96
CA THR A 479 -14.90 29.19 6.97
C THR A 479 -15.30 29.68 5.57
N GLY A 480 -15.20 28.82 4.55
CA GLY A 480 -15.32 29.19 3.15
C GLY A 480 -16.72 29.65 2.73
N ALA A 481 -17.76 29.35 3.51
CA ALA A 481 -19.14 29.83 3.30
C ALA A 481 -19.56 30.97 4.26
N TYR A 482 -18.66 31.47 5.11
CA TYR A 482 -18.92 32.60 6.00
C TYR A 482 -18.64 33.95 5.33
N GLY A 483 -19.06 35.04 5.98
CA GLY A 483 -18.75 36.40 5.54
C GLY A 483 -19.88 37.09 4.76
N GLU A 484 -20.98 36.41 4.45
CA GLU A 484 -22.12 37.00 3.74
C GLU A 484 -23.47 36.74 4.42
N GLY A 485 -24.41 37.65 4.18
CA GLY A 485 -25.82 37.48 4.58
C GLY A 485 -25.96 37.16 6.07
N LYS A 486 -26.69 36.09 6.39
CA LYS A 486 -26.87 35.63 7.78
C LYS A 486 -25.56 35.25 8.46
N TRP A 487 -24.55 34.82 7.70
CA TRP A 487 -23.24 34.37 8.19
C TRP A 487 -22.17 35.46 8.11
N GLN A 488 -22.57 36.72 7.95
CA GLN A 488 -21.66 37.86 7.84
C GLN A 488 -20.69 37.96 9.02
N ASN A 489 -21.14 37.62 10.23
CA ASN A 489 -20.37 37.74 11.47
C ASN A 489 -20.02 36.38 12.11
N SER A 490 -20.23 35.26 11.39
CA SER A 490 -19.90 33.92 11.89
C SER A 490 -18.41 33.80 12.22
N GLN A 491 -18.09 33.00 13.23
CA GLN A 491 -16.74 32.91 13.79
C GLN A 491 -16.13 31.51 13.58
N PRO A 492 -14.80 31.42 13.45
CA PRO A 492 -13.84 32.51 13.39
C PRO A 492 -13.85 33.23 12.04
N GLU A 493 -13.36 34.46 12.03
CA GLU A 493 -12.94 35.13 10.80
C GLU A 493 -11.45 34.88 10.52
N GLY A 494 -11.09 34.76 9.25
CA GLY A 494 -9.71 34.67 8.81
C GLY A 494 -9.53 35.07 7.35
N PRO A 495 -8.29 35.05 6.83
CA PRO A 495 -7.95 35.52 5.48
C PRO A 495 -8.65 34.78 4.34
N LEU A 496 -9.12 33.55 4.62
CA LEU A 496 -9.83 32.69 3.69
C LEU A 496 -11.33 32.57 4.02
N THR A 497 -11.84 33.40 4.95
CA THR A 497 -13.28 33.50 5.20
C THR A 497 -13.99 33.89 3.91
N GLY A 498 -14.96 33.07 3.51
CA GLY A 498 -15.72 33.27 2.29
C GLY A 498 -15.05 32.79 1.00
N LEU A 499 -13.92 32.05 1.08
CA LEU A 499 -13.19 31.55 -0.09
C LEU A 499 -14.05 30.76 -1.10
N SER A 500 -15.07 30.03 -0.63
CA SER A 500 -15.94 29.25 -1.50
C SER A 500 -17.05 30.09 -2.13
N LEU A 501 -17.37 31.27 -1.57
CA LEU A 501 -18.60 31.98 -1.87
C LEU A 501 -18.68 32.47 -3.33
N ASN A 502 -17.58 32.96 -3.90
CA ASN A 502 -17.56 33.37 -5.30
C ASN A 502 -17.86 32.21 -6.25
N LEU A 503 -17.16 31.08 -6.05
CA LEU A 503 -17.36 29.85 -6.83
C LEU A 503 -18.81 29.36 -6.70
N LEU A 504 -19.37 29.28 -5.49
CA LEU A 504 -20.72 28.75 -5.28
C LEU A 504 -21.83 29.63 -5.85
N ARG A 505 -21.62 30.94 -5.97
CA ARG A 505 -22.56 31.85 -6.67
C ARG A 505 -22.43 31.82 -8.18
N SER A 506 -21.30 31.35 -8.69
CA SER A 506 -20.98 31.40 -10.11
C SER A 506 -21.68 30.29 -10.90
N PRO A 507 -21.85 30.43 -12.24
CA PRO A 507 -22.38 29.36 -13.06
C PRO A 507 -21.58 28.05 -12.98
N GLU A 508 -20.29 28.12 -12.64
CA GLU A 508 -19.40 26.96 -12.47
C GLU A 508 -19.78 26.09 -11.26
N ALA A 509 -20.58 26.60 -10.31
CA ALA A 509 -21.09 25.79 -9.20
C ALA A 509 -21.87 24.56 -9.69
N LYS A 510 -22.53 24.63 -10.86
CA LYS A 510 -23.27 23.51 -11.46
C LYS A 510 -22.36 22.38 -11.95
N TYR A 511 -21.05 22.63 -12.07
CA TYR A 511 -20.07 21.62 -12.45
C TYR A 511 -19.61 20.77 -11.28
N ILE A 512 -19.98 21.13 -10.05
CA ILE A 512 -19.58 20.43 -8.83
C ILE A 512 -20.74 19.52 -8.42
N ASP A 513 -20.45 18.24 -8.26
CA ASP A 513 -21.44 17.25 -7.80
C ASP A 513 -21.49 17.21 -6.26
N GLN A 514 -20.32 17.39 -5.62
CA GLN A 514 -20.16 17.21 -4.18
C GLN A 514 -19.20 18.21 -3.55
N LEU A 515 -19.54 18.71 -2.36
CA LEU A 515 -18.65 19.44 -1.47
C LEU A 515 -18.18 18.56 -0.31
N ASN A 516 -16.87 18.46 -0.16
CA ASN A 516 -16.20 17.86 0.99
C ASN A 516 -15.77 18.98 1.95
N VAL A 517 -16.65 19.40 2.87
CA VAL A 517 -16.37 20.56 3.75
C VAL A 517 -15.32 20.18 4.79
N MET A 518 -14.14 20.79 4.74
CA MET A 518 -13.05 20.60 5.69
C MET A 518 -13.36 21.32 7.01
N SER A 519 -14.25 20.75 7.82
CA SER A 519 -14.72 21.36 9.09
C SER A 519 -13.73 21.17 10.24
N TYR A 520 -12.47 21.47 9.98
CA TYR A 520 -11.35 21.41 10.90
C TYR A 520 -10.37 22.55 10.56
N GLU A 521 -9.31 22.70 11.36
CA GLU A 521 -8.28 23.74 11.20
C GLU A 521 -8.85 25.17 11.27
N ALA A 522 -9.93 25.35 12.03
CA ALA A 522 -10.56 26.64 12.31
C ALA A 522 -10.56 26.98 13.82
N GLY A 523 -9.85 26.19 14.64
CA GLY A 523 -9.73 26.45 16.08
C GLY A 523 -11.00 26.21 16.89
N SER A 524 -10.88 26.35 18.20
CA SER A 524 -11.88 25.89 19.18
C SER A 524 -13.20 26.65 19.20
N ILE A 525 -13.26 27.86 18.63
CA ILE A 525 -14.48 28.67 18.54
C ILE A 525 -15.31 28.39 17.28
N TYR A 526 -14.77 27.63 16.32
CA TYR A 526 -15.46 27.29 15.09
C TYR A 526 -16.67 26.39 15.34
N ASN A 527 -17.78 26.68 14.65
CA ASN A 527 -19.00 25.91 14.73
C ASN A 527 -19.29 25.15 13.42
N PRO A 528 -18.99 23.83 13.34
CA PRO A 528 -19.20 23.06 12.11
C PRO A 528 -20.69 22.93 11.74
N LYS A 529 -21.62 23.02 12.70
CA LYS A 529 -23.07 22.99 12.42
C LYS A 529 -23.53 24.26 11.72
N GLU A 530 -22.99 25.40 12.13
CA GLU A 530 -23.22 26.68 11.47
C GLU A 530 -22.63 26.70 10.06
N ALA A 531 -21.42 26.15 9.88
CA ALA A 531 -20.81 25.99 8.56
C ALA A 531 -21.64 25.09 7.64
N LEU A 532 -22.15 23.97 8.13
CA LEU A 532 -23.07 23.12 7.35
C LEU A 532 -24.30 23.92 6.89
N ALA A 533 -24.92 24.70 7.79
CA ALA A 533 -26.05 25.55 7.44
C ALA A 533 -25.69 26.61 6.39
N ALA A 534 -24.48 27.17 6.46
CA ALA A 534 -23.98 28.13 5.48
C ALA A 534 -23.78 27.47 4.11
N TYR A 535 -23.10 26.32 4.05
CA TYR A 535 -22.88 25.61 2.79
C TYR A 535 -24.17 25.18 2.10
N GLN A 536 -25.13 24.62 2.85
CA GLN A 536 -26.46 24.26 2.32
C GLN A 536 -27.25 25.44 1.76
N ASN A 537 -26.95 26.68 2.17
CA ASN A 537 -27.59 27.86 1.61
C ASN A 537 -27.06 28.22 0.22
N TYR A 538 -25.79 27.92 -0.05
CA TYR A 538 -25.13 28.30 -1.31
C TYR A 538 -25.00 27.14 -2.29
N PHE A 539 -25.10 25.89 -1.83
CA PHE A 539 -24.92 24.71 -2.65
C PHE A 539 -26.05 23.70 -2.43
N ASN A 540 -26.65 23.24 -3.54
CA ASN A 540 -27.79 22.31 -3.53
C ASN A 540 -27.39 20.87 -3.90
N GLY A 541 -26.12 20.61 -4.24
CA GLY A 541 -25.62 19.27 -4.51
C GLY A 541 -25.27 18.51 -3.22
N THR A 542 -24.49 17.44 -3.36
CA THR A 542 -24.11 16.60 -2.22
C THR A 542 -23.16 17.35 -1.28
N ILE A 543 -23.46 17.37 0.01
CA ILE A 543 -22.59 17.99 1.04
C ILE A 543 -22.24 16.95 2.09
N VAL A 544 -20.94 16.75 2.29
CA VAL A 544 -20.40 15.94 3.39
C VAL A 544 -19.55 16.78 4.33
N MET A 545 -19.67 16.54 5.64
CA MET A 545 -18.98 17.31 6.67
C MET A 545 -17.73 16.59 7.18
N GLY A 546 -16.59 17.26 7.06
CA GLY A 546 -15.26 16.72 7.35
C GLY A 546 -14.80 16.88 8.79
N ILE A 547 -14.11 15.86 9.29
CA ILE A 547 -13.42 15.86 10.59
C ILE A 547 -11.95 15.49 10.35
N GLN A 548 -11.04 16.15 11.07
CA GLN A 548 -9.64 15.75 11.12
C GLN A 548 -9.38 14.94 12.40
N VAL A 549 -8.61 13.86 12.26
CA VAL A 549 -8.17 13.07 13.43
C VAL A 549 -7.33 13.96 14.35
N PRO A 550 -7.68 14.10 15.64
CA PRO A 550 -6.99 15.03 16.54
C PRO A 550 -5.54 14.60 16.84
N PRO A 551 -4.66 15.54 17.24
CA PRO A 551 -4.91 16.98 17.28
C PRO A 551 -4.93 17.60 15.87
N GLU A 552 -5.72 18.65 15.68
CA GLU A 552 -5.67 19.45 14.45
C GLU A 552 -4.32 20.17 14.32
N GLY A 553 -3.97 20.61 13.11
CA GLY A 553 -2.73 21.36 12.84
C GLY A 553 -2.81 22.85 13.16
N TRP A 554 -4.02 23.41 13.21
CA TRP A 554 -4.25 24.87 13.27
C TRP A 554 -5.39 25.24 14.25
N PRO A 555 -5.32 26.41 14.93
CA PRO A 555 -4.26 27.43 14.95
C PRO A 555 -2.93 26.96 15.56
N PRO A 556 -1.81 27.69 15.36
CA PRO A 556 -0.49 27.28 15.84
C PRO A 556 -0.45 27.08 17.36
N GLU A 557 -1.22 27.91 18.09
CA GLU A 557 -1.37 27.81 19.53
C GLU A 557 -2.23 26.60 19.90
N GLU A 558 -1.61 25.56 20.47
CA GLU A 558 -2.26 24.28 20.80
C GLU A 558 -3.51 24.42 21.67
N SER A 559 -3.51 25.34 22.65
CA SER A 559 -4.66 25.61 23.53
C SER A 559 -5.90 26.12 22.78
N LYS A 560 -5.73 26.62 21.56
CA LYS A 560 -6.80 27.16 20.71
C LYS A 560 -7.20 26.20 19.59
N ARG A 561 -6.55 25.04 19.47
CA ARG A 561 -6.90 24.03 18.47
C ARG A 561 -8.21 23.37 18.85
N ASN A 562 -8.99 23.02 17.83
CA ASN A 562 -10.14 22.18 18.06
C ASN A 562 -9.67 20.74 18.33
N VAL A 563 -10.36 20.07 19.26
CA VAL A 563 -10.17 18.64 19.54
C VAL A 563 -11.51 17.96 19.31
N TYR A 564 -11.54 17.02 18.37
CA TYR A 564 -12.70 16.18 18.10
C TYR A 564 -12.71 14.99 19.06
N THR A 565 -13.59 15.03 20.06
CA THR A 565 -13.94 13.87 20.89
C THR A 565 -14.99 13.02 20.16
N ILE A 566 -15.18 11.77 20.59
CA ILE A 566 -16.23 10.89 20.06
C ILE A 566 -17.63 11.51 20.23
N GLU A 567 -17.87 12.21 21.33
CA GLU A 567 -19.12 12.96 21.54
C GLU A 567 -19.31 14.05 20.48
N LYS A 568 -18.27 14.83 20.18
CA LYS A 568 -18.34 15.88 19.14
C LYS A 568 -18.51 15.30 17.74
N VAL A 569 -17.90 14.15 17.46
CA VAL A 569 -18.10 13.41 16.21
C VAL A 569 -19.57 13.00 16.07
N ARG A 570 -20.14 12.39 17.12
CA ARG A 570 -21.56 11.98 17.16
C ARG A 570 -22.50 13.17 16.98
N ASP A 571 -22.24 14.27 17.70
CA ASP A 571 -23.04 15.48 17.67
C ASP A 571 -23.06 16.15 16.28
N LEU A 572 -21.92 16.23 15.60
CA LEU A 572 -21.85 16.73 14.23
C LEU A 572 -22.53 15.77 13.25
N THR A 573 -22.33 14.45 13.41
CA THR A 573 -22.96 13.44 12.55
C THR A 573 -24.48 13.44 12.70
N GLN A 574 -24.98 13.66 13.91
CA GLN A 574 -26.42 13.82 14.16
C GLN A 574 -26.95 15.11 13.52
N GLU A 575 -26.18 16.20 13.53
CA GLU A 575 -26.57 17.42 12.82
C GLU A 575 -26.66 17.19 11.29
N VAL A 576 -25.74 16.43 10.71
CA VAL A 576 -25.80 16.02 9.29
C VAL A 576 -27.12 15.29 8.99
N ILE A 577 -27.57 14.41 9.89
CA ILE A 577 -28.86 13.72 9.77
C ILE A 577 -30.02 14.72 9.90
N ASN A 578 -30.02 15.53 10.96
CA ASN A 578 -31.09 16.49 11.28
C ASN A 578 -31.31 17.52 10.17
N ARG A 579 -30.22 17.97 9.54
CA ARG A 579 -30.24 18.94 8.43
C ARG A 579 -30.39 18.29 7.06
N ASN A 580 -30.56 16.97 7.01
CA ASN A 580 -30.64 16.19 5.78
C ASN A 580 -29.46 16.42 4.82
N ALA A 581 -28.25 16.61 5.35
CA ALA A 581 -27.02 16.61 4.58
C ALA A 581 -26.58 15.17 4.26
N ASP A 582 -25.70 14.99 3.28
CA ASP A 582 -25.50 13.67 2.66
C ASP A 582 -24.59 12.74 3.46
N GLY A 583 -23.68 13.27 4.26
CA GLY A 583 -22.75 12.40 4.98
C GLY A 583 -21.62 13.08 5.74
N MET A 584 -20.66 12.26 6.11
CA MET A 584 -19.45 12.65 6.83
C MET A 584 -18.20 12.35 6.02
N MET A 585 -17.12 13.09 6.31
CA MET A 585 -15.81 12.93 5.71
C MET A 585 -14.73 12.85 6.80
N LEU A 586 -13.69 12.03 6.58
CA LEU A 586 -12.57 11.89 7.52
C LEU A 586 -11.22 12.15 6.85
N TRP A 587 -10.45 13.07 7.44
CA TRP A 587 -9.05 13.37 7.12
C TRP A 587 -8.15 12.90 8.29
N THR A 588 -7.38 11.82 8.19
CA THR A 588 -7.30 10.81 7.13
C THR A 588 -7.55 9.42 7.71
N LEU A 589 -7.89 8.45 6.85
CA LEU A 589 -8.17 7.09 7.28
C LEU A 589 -6.99 6.43 8.00
N GLN A 590 -5.76 6.74 7.59
CA GLN A 590 -4.54 6.19 8.21
C GLN A 590 -4.15 6.87 9.53
N SER A 591 -4.76 8.01 9.87
CA SER A 591 -4.29 8.82 10.99
C SER A 591 -4.55 8.20 12.37
N GLY A 592 -3.54 8.30 13.24
CA GLY A 592 -3.60 7.79 14.60
C GLY A 592 -3.54 6.26 14.72
N GLN A 593 -3.05 5.54 13.71
CA GLN A 593 -2.76 4.11 13.85
C GLN A 593 -1.59 3.86 14.81
N GLY A 594 -1.72 2.84 15.66
CA GLY A 594 -0.67 2.45 16.61
C GLY A 594 -0.53 3.33 17.85
N ARG A 595 -1.32 4.41 17.98
CA ARG A 595 -1.40 5.23 19.20
C ARG A 595 -2.47 4.71 20.16
N GLU A 596 -2.28 4.95 21.45
CA GLU A 596 -3.34 4.80 22.44
C GLU A 596 -4.43 5.86 22.18
N ALA A 597 -5.66 5.40 21.93
CA ALA A 597 -6.79 6.25 21.59
C ALA A 597 -7.81 6.24 22.72
N THR A 598 -8.40 7.40 23.00
CA THR A 598 -9.45 7.57 24.02
C THR A 598 -10.63 8.31 23.41
N GLU A 599 -11.76 8.36 24.10
CA GLU A 599 -12.92 9.12 23.62
C GLU A 599 -12.63 10.62 23.45
N ASN A 600 -11.68 11.16 24.22
CA ASN A 600 -11.27 12.57 24.15
C ASN A 600 -10.11 12.83 23.17
N ASN A 601 -9.45 11.77 22.70
CA ASN A 601 -8.40 11.83 21.69
C ASN A 601 -8.48 10.60 20.77
N PRO A 602 -9.57 10.44 20.00
CA PRO A 602 -9.85 9.23 19.23
C PRO A 602 -8.97 9.13 17.98
N ASN A 603 -8.62 7.92 17.55
CA ASN A 603 -7.97 7.67 16.26
C ASN A 603 -9.00 7.55 15.11
N ALA A 604 -8.52 7.41 13.87
CA ALA A 604 -9.37 7.27 12.70
C ALA A 604 -10.38 6.10 12.81
N ALA A 605 -9.97 4.97 13.41
CA ALA A 605 -10.84 3.81 13.55
C ALA A 605 -12.04 4.10 14.47
N MET A 606 -11.80 4.70 15.65
CA MET A 606 -12.88 5.07 16.58
C MET A 606 -13.83 6.10 15.95
N ILE A 607 -13.30 7.12 15.28
CA ILE A 607 -14.11 8.14 14.58
C ILE A 607 -14.94 7.48 13.47
N SER A 608 -14.34 6.60 12.68
CA SER A 608 -15.01 5.92 11.56
C SER A 608 -16.16 5.03 12.02
N GLN A 609 -15.97 4.28 13.10
CA GLN A 609 -17.01 3.44 13.67
C GLN A 609 -18.15 4.27 14.28
N GLU A 610 -17.83 5.39 14.95
CA GLU A 610 -18.85 6.30 15.48
C GLU A 610 -19.68 6.94 14.37
N ILE A 611 -19.04 7.42 13.30
CA ILE A 611 -19.71 7.95 12.11
C ILE A 611 -20.61 6.87 11.49
N CYS A 612 -20.08 5.65 11.30
CA CYS A 612 -20.84 4.55 10.73
C CYS A 612 -22.11 4.24 11.53
N ARG A 613 -21.99 4.10 12.86
CA ARG A 613 -23.11 3.79 13.74
C ARG A 613 -24.16 4.92 13.74
N THR A 614 -23.72 6.17 13.83
CA THR A 614 -24.62 7.33 13.85
C THR A 614 -25.35 7.50 12.52
N LEU A 615 -24.67 7.32 11.38
CA LEU A 615 -25.27 7.34 10.04
C LEU A 615 -26.10 6.08 9.71
N ALA A 616 -26.17 5.10 10.62
CA ALA A 616 -26.84 3.82 10.42
C ALA A 616 -26.36 3.07 9.15
N LEU A 617 -25.05 3.08 8.90
CA LEU A 617 -24.44 2.30 7.82
C LEU A 617 -24.27 0.83 8.24
N GLY A 618 -24.09 -0.06 7.26
CA GLY A 618 -23.86 -1.48 7.53
C GLY A 618 -22.39 -1.78 7.89
N ASN A 619 -22.17 -2.85 8.65
CA ASN A 619 -20.83 -3.39 9.00
C ASN A 619 -19.98 -2.53 9.95
N CYS A 620 -20.57 -1.67 10.78
CA CYS A 620 -19.83 -0.73 11.65
C CYS A 620 -18.88 -1.39 12.66
N GLU A 621 -19.08 -2.66 12.99
CA GLU A 621 -18.20 -3.40 13.90
C GLU A 621 -16.90 -3.86 13.22
N GLN A 622 -16.80 -3.75 11.89
CA GLN A 622 -15.56 -4.10 11.19
C GLN A 622 -14.44 -3.10 11.50
N PRO A 623 -13.18 -3.57 11.61
CA PRO A 623 -12.05 -2.67 11.73
C PRO A 623 -11.92 -1.81 10.47
N LEU A 624 -11.51 -0.55 10.63
CA LEU A 624 -11.39 0.43 9.53
C LEU A 624 -10.56 -0.09 8.37
N PHE A 625 -9.49 -0.82 8.69
CA PHE A 625 -8.77 -1.62 7.72
C PHE A 625 -8.93 -3.06 8.14
N GLN A 626 -9.46 -3.87 7.22
CA GLN A 626 -9.57 -5.29 7.43
C GLN A 626 -8.16 -5.87 7.54
N ASN A 627 -7.89 -6.47 8.70
CA ASN A 627 -6.73 -7.34 8.83
C ASN A 627 -6.89 -8.50 7.84
N TYR A 628 -5.79 -9.14 7.45
CA TYR A 628 -5.89 -10.54 7.02
C TYR A 628 -6.72 -11.25 8.08
N LEU A 629 -7.82 -11.90 7.68
CA LEU A 629 -8.68 -12.64 8.60
C LEU A 629 -7.87 -13.77 9.25
N PHE A 630 -7.18 -13.44 10.32
CA PHE A 630 -6.96 -14.34 11.45
C PHE A 630 -8.21 -14.22 12.31
N ARG A 631 -9.21 -15.07 12.05
CA ARG A 631 -10.23 -15.33 13.06
C ARG A 631 -9.54 -16.05 14.22
N ILE A 632 -9.24 -15.32 15.27
CA ILE A 632 -8.96 -15.91 16.58
C ILE A 632 -10.31 -16.38 17.11
N HIS A 633 -10.58 -17.69 17.06
CA HIS A 633 -11.64 -18.27 17.89
C HIS A 633 -11.11 -18.29 19.32
N THR A 634 -11.67 -17.46 20.20
CA THR A 634 -11.50 -17.61 21.64
C THR A 634 -12.32 -18.82 22.10
N GLU A 635 -11.66 -19.78 22.75
CA GLU A 635 -12.29 -20.90 23.46
C GLU A 635 -13.16 -20.39 24.61
N SER A 636 -14.43 -20.12 24.34
CA SER A 636 -15.49 -20.17 25.34
C SER A 636 -16.83 -20.18 24.63
N ASP A 637 -17.25 -21.36 24.18
CA ASP A 637 -18.66 -21.75 24.08
C ASP A 637 -18.73 -23.23 23.67
N THR A 638 -18.24 -24.10 24.55
CA THR A 638 -18.69 -25.49 24.58
C THR A 638 -19.99 -25.54 25.38
N ALA A 639 -21.11 -25.58 24.68
CA ALA A 639 -22.35 -26.07 25.26
C ALA A 639 -23.18 -26.79 24.19
N ASN A 640 -23.17 -28.12 24.32
CA ASN A 640 -24.25 -29.06 24.00
C ASN A 640 -24.73 -29.11 22.55
N TYR A 641 -24.55 -30.27 21.91
CA TYR A 641 -25.66 -31.19 21.67
C TYR A 641 -25.12 -32.61 21.44
N GLU A 642 -25.69 -33.54 22.19
CA GLU A 642 -25.53 -34.99 22.07
C GLU A 642 -26.25 -35.54 20.84
N LEU A 643 -25.77 -36.72 20.41
CA LEU A 643 -26.24 -37.73 19.44
C LEU A 643 -25.74 -37.61 18.00
#